data_AF-A0A1I5E1L5-F1
#
_entry.id   AF-A0A1I5E1L5-F1
#
_cell.length_a   1.000
_cell.length_b   1.000
_cell.length_c   1.000
_cell.angle_alpha   90.00
_cell.angle_beta   90.00
_cell.angle_gamma   90.00
#
_symmetry.space_group_name_H-M   'P 1'
#
loop_
_entity.id
_entity.type
_entity.pdbx_description
1 polymer ?
#
loop_
_entity_poly.entity_id
_entity_poly.type
_entity_poly.pdbx_seq_one_letter_code
_entity_poly.pdbx_strand_id
1 'polypeptide(L)'
;MSSRSGSHAGRGFRYQDAVSAWLAIKCWNSDLDYGGVVPEGRDDAELLGINGSAFVQIKSRRSHLDPTPRRDVTEYIRQLWTRAEPVSPSQLILILEREIADAAMPPNILHPLPNIISIKRLVAGDRLAKEWLTKTSILIAPSPLENSIDLLVDKLGCAPIAASVYFAAIADRIGCLSDENGTRTPKDFLSFSISDLHREIVRLAETISIEDLHAAIKRGYCEPVDFLTPFDDPNFYLGTDIQPGHVAAGLLAERPEATTRVLEALEQRRAALITGPSGSGKSGLMWQTARQSRHTIRWFRIRDIATVEHVTELLRLVSTFRATARMPIGFILDDVGRARSSLWDTLASECSIKDNVLILGSLREEDMLLVARRSLTIEIREKPDELLAKRIWAELASSKRTKWTGWREPWELSSGLLLEYTHLLSQGERLSLVLREQVERRVREKRDTELEILRLASVAGRTGAMLDVGLLGGVLSRTESEVSAALWRLIDEHLVCMVPAENRISSLHQIRAKALAELLHETPLPTMAQTVRRAMALVAVSEIEGFVARTIAINSDFADAIISGASDIAARDGSLELVAAILRGLDIGSIGNTVTHWLEAVQPLNLPKTQLTMAATFAVGKTAEFMPEQLGTHFKAASLLREAAHREYRLTLLKRLLRPLQRTLHHSSTGALTEFLAACIGSEFPEKLIKTLEQRDVGLLEMPLANAVTLLETAGSLAPKLARSWVERVGQDALLQRLQCEMPWISTVVLRQEPEGLAACADIFYISDRLQPDLHGAVIELCRTLLALVPTARLIISTAMAPDGKPAGLGDYAIAQKRIPRDNLLADVLPTRNKRWIAAIAQQIAPTGVSQYLGEAIQLLNGLVPVLEQTLNSMLRGKADTKHLQALGEIYDRSGKLVRPPDAAVVEGRASGLRVADLQSVLNYCAADFLRDLLNLPTQAAAAYSRITEVLVRANSAIYNEPWDLLGDGRPPSLSRLQEILEQARLVVGATGARQTKVHLLNLRLAKSVNRNSALRLISVGVQQEIDRVTQQLNAEIERIVAAAGYRALAACRPEQAITGPWPYLVVNVVVLLNNLEEWLPTLEEVALPLLRGRGLGRRLTIVPAASGVPFPDQAVSGIDVLLPLPLTDISWLGELDLIPAESPVSKTFDSLSAALFEKSAISAFTCATDNRPPAECKALASASAEIDTETERLAALLPTAESVILRQKIDSLSSAGPELSVDYWRQMHGDGFSSLVMQLTSLKMTVLSAAQDCADEHCISLPN
;
A
#
# COMPACT_ATOMS: atom_id res chain seq x y z
N MET A 1 -8.55 13.33 -32.27
CA MET A 1 -7.53 13.85 -33.18
C MET A 1 -7.17 12.78 -34.19
N SER A 2 -7.60 12.98 -35.43
CA SER A 2 -7.38 12.15 -36.62
C SER A 2 -5.97 12.38 -37.19
N SER A 3 -5.25 11.29 -37.49
CA SER A 3 -4.27 11.12 -38.59
C SER A 3 -3.21 10.02 -38.36
N ARG A 4 -3.39 9.09 -37.41
CA ARG A 4 -2.56 7.86 -37.37
C ARG A 4 -2.77 6.94 -38.58
N SER A 5 -3.84 7.12 -39.35
CA SER A 5 -4.14 6.33 -40.56
C SER A 5 -3.05 6.42 -41.63
N GLY A 6 -2.31 7.54 -41.72
CA GLY A 6 -1.25 7.73 -42.73
C GLY A 6 -0.04 6.80 -42.56
N SER A 7 0.48 6.64 -41.33
CA SER A 7 1.62 5.74 -41.07
C SER A 7 1.22 4.26 -41.09
N HIS A 8 -0.03 3.95 -40.71
CA HIS A 8 -0.61 2.61 -40.85
C HIS A 8 -0.68 2.17 -42.31
N ALA A 9 -1.09 3.07 -43.22
CA ALA A 9 -1.15 2.82 -44.64
C ALA A 9 0.26 2.64 -45.25
N GLY A 10 1.21 3.50 -44.89
CA GLY A 10 2.57 3.48 -45.46
C GLY A 10 3.35 2.16 -45.28
N ARG A 11 3.28 1.51 -44.11
CA ARG A 11 3.90 0.18 -43.89
C ARG A 11 3.20 -0.92 -44.71
N GLY A 12 1.87 -0.88 -44.77
CA GLY A 12 1.07 -1.84 -45.51
C GLY A 12 1.45 -1.85 -46.98
N PHE A 13 1.53 -0.67 -47.60
CA PHE A 13 1.94 -0.51 -49.00
C PHE A 13 3.38 -1.00 -49.25
N ARG A 14 4.35 -0.67 -48.38
CA ARG A 14 5.73 -1.17 -48.55
C ARG A 14 5.84 -2.70 -48.46
N TYR A 15 5.05 -3.32 -47.59
CA TYR A 15 5.01 -4.78 -47.50
C TYR A 15 4.35 -5.39 -48.74
N GLN A 16 3.29 -4.76 -49.26
CA GLN A 16 2.64 -5.16 -50.52
C GLN A 16 3.58 -5.06 -51.73
N ASP A 17 4.37 -4.00 -51.83
CA ASP A 17 5.41 -3.84 -52.86
C ASP A 17 6.45 -4.95 -52.78
N ALA A 18 6.95 -5.23 -51.57
CA ALA A 18 7.97 -6.27 -51.35
C ALA A 18 7.46 -7.68 -51.66
N VAL A 19 6.20 -8.00 -51.31
CA VAL A 19 5.56 -9.26 -51.67
C VAL A 19 5.35 -9.36 -53.18
N SER A 20 4.91 -8.29 -53.83
CA SER A 20 4.70 -8.25 -55.28
C SER A 20 6.01 -8.45 -56.05
N ALA A 21 7.11 -7.89 -55.56
CA ALA A 21 8.46 -8.13 -56.07
C ALA A 21 8.91 -9.57 -55.91
N TRP A 22 8.67 -10.16 -54.73
CA TRP A 22 8.96 -11.56 -54.50
C TRP A 22 8.14 -12.49 -55.41
N LEU A 23 6.86 -12.18 -55.66
CA LEU A 23 6.03 -12.93 -56.60
C LEU A 23 6.58 -12.83 -58.04
N ALA A 24 7.02 -11.65 -58.47
CA ALA A 24 7.62 -11.48 -59.80
C ALA A 24 8.90 -12.32 -59.95
N ILE A 25 9.73 -12.38 -58.90
CA ILE A 25 10.92 -13.22 -58.86
C ILE A 25 10.55 -14.70 -58.88
N LYS A 26 9.51 -15.13 -58.16
CA LYS A 26 9.00 -16.52 -58.21
C LYS A 26 8.48 -16.91 -59.59
N CYS A 27 7.74 -16.03 -60.27
CA CYS A 27 7.32 -16.23 -61.66
C CYS A 27 8.54 -16.39 -62.59
N TRP A 28 9.54 -15.52 -62.44
CA TRP A 28 10.78 -15.63 -63.20
C TRP A 28 11.60 -16.87 -62.85
N ASN A 29 11.53 -17.35 -61.60
CA ASN A 29 12.17 -18.59 -61.15
C ASN A 29 11.46 -19.87 -61.63
N SER A 30 10.28 -19.74 -62.24
CA SER A 30 9.39 -20.86 -62.59
C SER A 30 8.81 -21.61 -61.37
N ASP A 31 8.77 -20.95 -60.20
CA ASP A 31 8.08 -21.47 -59.01
C ASP A 31 6.56 -21.24 -59.07
N LEU A 32 6.12 -20.33 -59.95
CA LEU A 32 4.73 -20.02 -60.22
C LEU A 32 4.52 -19.98 -61.74
N ASP A 33 3.46 -20.65 -62.22
CA ASP A 33 3.15 -20.77 -63.66
C ASP A 33 2.47 -19.50 -64.25
N TYR A 34 3.05 -18.33 -63.98
CA TYR A 34 2.56 -17.02 -64.46
C TYR A 34 3.69 -16.21 -65.13
N GLY A 35 3.34 -15.38 -66.11
CA GLY A 35 4.27 -14.62 -66.95
C GLY A 35 4.55 -13.17 -66.50
N GLY A 36 3.87 -12.67 -65.47
CA GLY A 36 4.07 -11.32 -64.95
C GLY A 36 3.15 -10.98 -63.77
N VAL A 37 3.45 -9.86 -63.11
CA VAL A 37 2.72 -9.33 -61.95
C VAL A 37 2.20 -7.94 -62.25
N VAL A 38 0.92 -7.70 -62.01
CA VAL A 38 0.28 -6.37 -62.01
C VAL A 38 0.16 -5.92 -60.56
N PRO A 39 0.98 -4.98 -60.07
CA PRO A 39 0.79 -4.40 -58.75
C PRO A 39 -0.43 -3.48 -58.75
N GLU A 40 -1.20 -3.46 -57.65
CA GLU A 40 -2.46 -2.71 -57.53
C GLU A 40 -3.43 -3.00 -58.70
N GLY A 41 -3.66 -4.29 -58.93
CA GLY A 41 -4.53 -4.79 -60.01
C GLY A 41 -6.01 -4.80 -59.62
N ARG A 42 -6.75 -5.85 -60.01
CA ARG A 42 -8.16 -6.01 -59.60
C ARG A 42 -8.33 -6.39 -58.12
N ASP A 43 -7.23 -6.73 -57.46
CA ASP A 43 -7.05 -6.80 -56.00
C ASP A 43 -5.63 -6.24 -55.68
N ASP A 44 -5.11 -6.45 -54.47
CA ASP A 44 -3.81 -5.92 -54.03
C ASP A 44 -2.66 -6.24 -55.03
N ALA A 45 -2.68 -7.41 -55.70
CA ALA A 45 -1.90 -7.70 -56.91
C ALA A 45 -2.62 -8.72 -57.82
N GLU A 46 -2.27 -8.77 -59.11
CA GLU A 46 -2.79 -9.76 -60.06
C GLU A 46 -1.65 -10.44 -60.83
N LEU A 47 -1.64 -11.78 -60.88
CA LEU A 47 -0.68 -12.56 -61.68
C LEU A 47 -1.30 -12.88 -63.04
N LEU A 48 -0.56 -12.66 -64.12
CA LEU A 48 -1.03 -12.89 -65.50
C LEU A 48 -0.27 -14.05 -66.13
N GLY A 49 -0.99 -15.03 -66.69
CA GLY A 49 -0.43 -16.17 -67.41
C GLY A 49 -1.22 -16.52 -68.67
N ILE A 50 -0.65 -17.35 -69.54
CA ILE A 50 -1.28 -17.77 -70.80
C ILE A 50 -2.58 -18.56 -70.55
N ASN A 51 -2.63 -19.32 -69.45
CA ASN A 51 -3.75 -20.20 -69.10
C ASN A 51 -4.76 -19.56 -68.12
N GLY A 52 -4.58 -18.28 -67.75
CA GLY A 52 -5.48 -17.54 -66.85
C GLY A 52 -4.77 -16.52 -65.96
N SER A 53 -5.53 -15.78 -65.14
CA SER A 53 -4.99 -14.86 -64.13
C SER A 53 -5.27 -15.34 -62.71
N ALA A 54 -4.47 -14.88 -61.74
CA ALA A 54 -4.71 -15.12 -60.32
C ALA A 54 -4.81 -13.80 -59.55
N PHE A 55 -5.85 -13.66 -58.73
CA PHE A 55 -5.98 -12.50 -57.85
C PHE A 55 -5.27 -12.77 -56.54
N VAL A 56 -4.46 -11.81 -56.11
CA VAL A 56 -3.63 -11.91 -54.91
C VAL A 56 -4.04 -10.82 -53.93
N GLN A 57 -4.51 -11.22 -52.75
CA GLN A 57 -4.79 -10.31 -51.65
C GLN A 57 -3.66 -10.41 -50.63
N ILE A 58 -3.08 -9.27 -50.24
CA ILE A 58 -1.89 -9.20 -49.38
C ILE A 58 -2.27 -8.50 -48.08
N LYS A 59 -2.01 -9.14 -46.94
CA LYS A 59 -2.33 -8.60 -45.62
C LYS A 59 -1.11 -8.58 -44.70
N SER A 60 -0.64 -7.37 -44.43
CA SER A 60 0.43 -7.10 -43.46
C SER A 60 -0.14 -7.10 -42.03
N ARG A 61 0.63 -7.60 -41.05
CA ARG A 61 0.26 -7.60 -39.64
C ARG A 61 1.49 -7.33 -38.78
N ARG A 62 1.39 -6.38 -37.84
CA ARG A 62 2.53 -5.97 -37.00
C ARG A 62 3.00 -7.11 -36.10
N SER A 63 4.29 -7.13 -35.80
CA SER A 63 4.92 -8.18 -34.99
C SER A 63 4.39 -8.29 -33.56
N HIS A 64 3.92 -7.20 -32.95
CA HIS A 64 3.36 -7.18 -31.58
C HIS A 64 1.90 -7.65 -31.50
N LEU A 65 1.25 -7.96 -32.64
CA LEU A 65 -0.08 -8.54 -32.66
C LEU A 65 0.04 -10.06 -32.74
N ASP A 66 -0.86 -10.74 -32.03
CA ASP A 66 -1.02 -12.20 -32.05
C ASP A 66 -1.20 -12.75 -33.48
N PRO A 67 -0.97 -14.07 -33.71
CA PRO A 67 -1.23 -14.75 -34.97
C PRO A 67 -2.58 -14.33 -35.58
N THR A 68 -2.65 -14.28 -36.91
CA THR A 68 -3.83 -13.77 -37.62
C THR A 68 -5.07 -14.55 -37.21
N PRO A 69 -6.08 -13.90 -36.59
CA PRO A 69 -7.27 -14.58 -36.12
C PRO A 69 -8.00 -15.30 -37.25
N ARG A 70 -8.49 -16.52 -36.99
CA ARG A 70 -9.22 -17.32 -38.00
C ARG A 70 -10.44 -16.59 -38.58
N ARG A 71 -11.06 -15.71 -37.78
CA ARG A 71 -12.18 -14.85 -38.19
C ARG A 71 -11.76 -13.87 -39.29
N ASP A 72 -10.67 -13.14 -39.08
CA ASP A 72 -10.15 -12.15 -40.03
C ASP A 72 -9.75 -12.83 -41.34
N VAL A 73 -9.09 -13.99 -41.27
CA VAL A 73 -8.74 -14.80 -42.45
C VAL A 73 -9.98 -15.21 -43.24
N THR A 74 -11.04 -15.64 -42.55
CA THR A 74 -12.32 -16.00 -43.17
C THR A 74 -12.95 -14.79 -43.88
N GLU A 75 -12.87 -13.61 -43.27
CA GLU A 75 -13.37 -12.37 -43.86
C GLU A 75 -12.58 -11.95 -45.12
N TYR A 76 -11.25 -12.02 -45.09
CA TYR A 76 -10.41 -11.76 -46.27
C TYR A 76 -10.74 -12.71 -47.42
N ILE A 77 -10.91 -14.01 -47.15
CA ILE A 77 -11.31 -14.99 -48.18
C ILE A 77 -12.66 -14.63 -48.80
N ARG A 78 -13.64 -14.22 -48.00
CA ARG A 78 -14.96 -13.80 -48.52
C ARG A 78 -14.85 -12.57 -49.42
N GLN A 79 -14.07 -11.58 -49.02
CA GLN A 79 -13.81 -10.39 -49.83
C GLN A 79 -13.16 -10.75 -51.18
N LEU A 80 -12.18 -11.65 -51.15
CA LEU A 80 -11.51 -12.16 -52.35
C LEU A 80 -12.49 -12.91 -53.27
N TRP A 81 -13.36 -13.77 -52.74
CA TRP A 81 -14.40 -14.48 -53.51
C TRP A 81 -15.41 -13.52 -54.16
N THR A 82 -15.81 -12.48 -53.42
CA THR A 82 -16.78 -11.50 -53.90
C THR A 82 -16.23 -10.69 -55.07
N ARG A 83 -14.94 -10.32 -55.00
CA ARG A 83 -14.22 -9.62 -56.09
C ARG A 83 -13.96 -10.50 -57.30
N ALA A 84 -13.83 -11.81 -57.09
CA ALA A 84 -13.60 -12.80 -58.14
C ALA A 84 -14.87 -13.13 -58.96
N GLU A 85 -16.06 -13.07 -58.35
CA GLU A 85 -17.35 -13.42 -58.96
C GLU A 85 -17.60 -12.79 -60.36
N PRO A 86 -17.38 -11.47 -60.59
CA PRO A 86 -17.63 -10.86 -61.90
C PRO A 86 -16.59 -11.15 -62.99
N VAL A 87 -15.39 -11.65 -62.64
CA VAL A 87 -14.25 -11.77 -63.57
C VAL A 87 -13.79 -13.21 -63.79
N SER A 88 -14.07 -14.10 -62.83
CA SER A 88 -13.75 -15.53 -62.84
C SER A 88 -12.25 -15.86 -63.08
N PRO A 89 -11.32 -15.42 -62.22
CA PRO A 89 -9.90 -15.76 -62.33
C PRO A 89 -9.65 -17.27 -62.19
N SER A 90 -8.49 -17.72 -62.68
CA SER A 90 -8.07 -19.13 -62.63
C SER A 90 -7.74 -19.60 -61.21
N GLN A 91 -7.19 -18.71 -60.37
CA GLN A 91 -6.79 -19.00 -58.99
C GLN A 91 -6.96 -17.76 -58.10
N LEU A 92 -7.17 -17.97 -56.81
CA LEU A 92 -7.21 -16.93 -55.78
C LEU A 92 -6.14 -17.21 -54.72
N ILE A 93 -5.34 -16.20 -54.37
CA ILE A 93 -4.22 -16.35 -53.44
C ILE A 93 -4.35 -15.31 -52.33
N LEU A 94 -4.40 -15.77 -51.07
CA LEU A 94 -4.32 -14.89 -49.89
C LEU A 94 -2.92 -14.98 -49.28
N ILE A 95 -2.20 -13.87 -49.22
CA ILE A 95 -0.86 -13.78 -48.63
C ILE A 95 -0.91 -13.11 -47.26
N LEU A 96 -0.42 -13.79 -46.23
CA LEU A 96 -0.37 -13.30 -44.86
C LEU A 96 1.08 -13.13 -44.38
N GLU A 97 1.38 -12.01 -43.72
CA GLU A 97 2.69 -11.79 -43.08
C GLU A 97 2.93 -12.68 -41.86
N ARG A 98 1.85 -13.08 -41.17
CA ARG A 98 1.90 -13.87 -39.92
C ARG A 98 1.04 -15.11 -40.04
N GLU A 99 1.42 -16.14 -39.29
CA GLU A 99 0.69 -17.41 -39.23
C GLU A 99 -0.74 -17.24 -38.74
N ILE A 100 -1.57 -18.23 -39.01
CA ILE A 100 -2.97 -18.28 -38.59
C ILE A 100 -3.02 -18.85 -37.17
N ALA A 101 -3.81 -18.23 -36.29
CA ALA A 101 -4.00 -18.72 -34.93
C ALA A 101 -4.47 -20.19 -34.93
N ASP A 102 -3.70 -21.04 -34.23
CA ASP A 102 -3.93 -22.48 -34.08
C ASP A 102 -3.87 -23.30 -35.38
N ALA A 103 -3.14 -22.82 -36.39
CA ALA A 103 -2.86 -23.57 -37.62
C ALA A 103 -1.40 -23.39 -38.06
N ALA A 104 -0.58 -24.40 -37.80
CA ALA A 104 0.80 -24.45 -38.27
C ALA A 104 0.84 -24.76 -39.77
N MET A 105 1.37 -23.84 -40.57
CA MET A 105 1.57 -24.04 -42.01
C MET A 105 2.99 -23.60 -42.38
N PRO A 106 3.75 -24.42 -43.15
CA PRO A 106 5.06 -24.03 -43.64
C PRO A 106 5.01 -22.69 -44.40
N PRO A 107 5.87 -21.71 -44.08
CA PRO A 107 5.92 -20.47 -44.81
C PRO A 107 6.40 -20.67 -46.26
N ASN A 108 6.14 -19.68 -47.11
CA ASN A 108 6.61 -19.55 -48.49
C ASN A 108 6.06 -20.56 -49.51
N ILE A 109 5.17 -21.45 -49.09
CA ILE A 109 4.51 -22.45 -49.92
C ILE A 109 3.03 -22.11 -50.06
N LEU A 110 2.44 -22.36 -51.23
CA LEU A 110 1.00 -22.22 -51.46
C LEU A 110 0.26 -23.41 -50.84
N HIS A 111 -0.65 -23.13 -49.90
CA HIS A 111 -1.50 -24.11 -49.25
C HIS A 111 -2.91 -24.04 -49.82
N PRO A 112 -3.40 -25.06 -50.55
CA PRO A 112 -4.78 -25.09 -51.02
C PRO A 112 -5.75 -24.99 -49.84
N LEU A 113 -6.70 -24.05 -49.92
CA LEU A 113 -7.70 -23.82 -48.87
C LEU A 113 -8.49 -25.08 -48.44
N PRO A 114 -8.81 -26.06 -49.32
CA PRO A 114 -9.47 -27.29 -48.92
C PRO A 114 -8.68 -28.14 -47.91
N ASN A 115 -7.36 -27.97 -47.84
CA ASN A 115 -6.47 -28.73 -46.98
C ASN A 115 -6.31 -28.08 -45.59
N ILE A 116 -6.78 -26.85 -45.41
CA ILE A 116 -6.72 -26.10 -44.15
C ILE A 116 -8.04 -26.30 -43.40
N ILE A 117 -8.17 -27.43 -42.69
CA ILE A 117 -9.43 -27.90 -42.06
C ILE A 117 -10.05 -26.83 -41.15
N SER A 118 -9.22 -26.12 -40.39
CA SER A 118 -9.64 -25.10 -39.42
C SER A 118 -10.35 -23.91 -40.08
N ILE A 119 -9.92 -23.50 -41.27
CA ILE A 119 -10.53 -22.40 -42.03
C ILE A 119 -11.65 -22.92 -42.93
N LYS A 120 -11.47 -24.08 -43.59
CA LYS A 120 -12.49 -24.71 -44.44
C LYS A 120 -13.84 -24.82 -43.74
N ARG A 121 -13.87 -25.25 -42.48
CA ARG A 121 -15.12 -25.37 -41.69
C ARG A 121 -15.84 -24.03 -41.52
N LEU A 122 -15.10 -22.93 -41.42
CA LEU A 122 -15.64 -21.59 -41.20
C LEU A 122 -16.18 -20.95 -42.48
N VAL A 123 -15.61 -21.29 -43.64
CA VAL A 123 -16.08 -20.79 -44.95
C VAL A 123 -17.06 -21.74 -45.66
N ALA A 124 -17.24 -22.98 -45.19
CA ALA A 124 -18.08 -23.98 -45.86
C ALA A 124 -19.57 -23.59 -46.01
N GLY A 125 -20.08 -22.73 -45.12
CA GLY A 125 -21.46 -22.22 -45.16
C GLY A 125 -21.67 -21.02 -46.10
N ASP A 126 -20.62 -20.54 -46.76
CA ASP A 126 -20.70 -19.39 -47.66
C ASP A 126 -21.30 -19.78 -49.03
N ARG A 127 -22.13 -18.90 -49.62
CA ARG A 127 -22.75 -19.12 -50.94
C ARG A 127 -21.70 -19.41 -52.02
N LEU A 128 -20.55 -18.74 -51.94
CA LEU A 128 -19.49 -18.79 -52.96
C LEU A 128 -18.50 -19.94 -52.76
N ALA A 129 -18.60 -20.68 -51.65
CA ALA A 129 -17.66 -21.76 -51.32
C ALA A 129 -17.69 -22.90 -52.34
N LYS A 130 -18.85 -23.23 -52.93
CA LYS A 130 -18.93 -24.30 -53.95
C LYS A 130 -18.09 -24.03 -55.19
N GLU A 131 -17.90 -22.77 -55.55
CA GLU A 131 -17.20 -22.35 -56.77
C GLU A 131 -15.73 -22.06 -56.51
N TRP A 132 -15.41 -21.38 -55.40
CA TRP A 132 -14.08 -20.81 -55.18
C TRP A 132 -13.21 -21.59 -54.19
N LEU A 133 -13.77 -22.50 -53.38
CA LEU A 133 -13.03 -23.21 -52.34
C LEU A 133 -11.86 -24.01 -52.89
N THR A 134 -12.01 -24.70 -54.03
CA THR A 134 -10.94 -25.49 -54.66
C THR A 134 -9.94 -24.65 -55.46
N LYS A 135 -10.27 -23.39 -55.74
CA LYS A 135 -9.42 -22.45 -56.49
C LYS A 135 -8.67 -21.46 -55.60
N THR A 136 -8.93 -21.46 -54.28
CA THR A 136 -8.28 -20.55 -53.32
C THR A 136 -7.12 -21.23 -52.61
N SER A 137 -6.00 -20.52 -52.47
CA SER A 137 -4.82 -20.94 -51.72
C SER A 137 -4.38 -19.85 -50.74
N ILE A 138 -3.79 -20.24 -49.62
CA ILE A 138 -3.19 -19.33 -48.63
C ILE A 138 -1.68 -19.51 -48.65
N LEU A 139 -0.93 -18.42 -48.57
CA LEU A 139 0.52 -18.42 -48.46
C LEU A 139 0.95 -17.53 -47.30
N ILE A 140 1.86 -18.01 -46.46
CA ILE A 140 2.45 -17.21 -45.37
C ILE A 140 3.82 -16.72 -45.82
N ALA A 141 4.04 -15.41 -45.86
CA ALA A 141 5.28 -14.79 -46.33
C ALA A 141 5.88 -13.87 -45.25
N PRO A 142 6.53 -14.43 -44.20
CA PRO A 142 7.00 -13.60 -43.08
C PRO A 142 8.19 -12.71 -43.45
N SER A 143 8.94 -13.02 -44.51
CA SER A 143 10.17 -12.31 -44.89
C SER A 143 10.41 -12.37 -46.41
N PRO A 144 9.61 -11.65 -47.23
CA PRO A 144 9.69 -11.71 -48.69
C PRO A 144 11.04 -11.25 -49.27
N LEU A 145 11.76 -10.37 -48.57
CA LEU A 145 13.11 -9.93 -48.94
C LEU A 145 14.12 -11.08 -48.87
N GLU A 146 14.20 -11.76 -47.72
CA GLU A 146 15.17 -12.85 -47.48
C GLU A 146 14.96 -13.99 -48.48
N ASN A 147 13.70 -14.43 -48.65
CA ASN A 147 13.36 -15.46 -49.63
C ASN A 147 13.70 -15.07 -51.07
N SER A 148 13.55 -13.79 -51.42
CA SER A 148 13.90 -13.31 -52.76
C SER A 148 15.40 -13.31 -52.99
N ILE A 149 16.18 -12.96 -51.96
CA ILE A 149 17.64 -12.99 -52.01
C ILE A 149 18.11 -14.42 -52.27
N ASP A 150 17.57 -15.40 -51.53
CA ASP A 150 17.93 -16.81 -51.72
C ASP A 150 17.63 -17.29 -53.14
N LEU A 151 16.43 -17.00 -53.66
CA LEU A 151 16.05 -17.36 -55.04
C LEU A 151 16.95 -16.70 -56.10
N LEU A 152 17.32 -15.45 -55.91
CA LEU A 152 18.22 -14.72 -56.82
C LEU A 152 19.66 -15.24 -56.74
N VAL A 153 20.15 -15.56 -55.54
CA VAL A 153 21.47 -16.17 -55.32
C VAL A 153 21.56 -17.51 -56.03
N ASP A 154 20.57 -18.38 -55.79
CA ASP A 154 20.53 -19.73 -56.35
C ASP A 154 20.47 -19.70 -57.89
N LYS A 155 19.67 -18.79 -58.47
CA LYS A 155 19.48 -18.71 -59.92
C LYS A 155 20.58 -17.96 -60.67
N LEU A 156 21.13 -16.89 -60.11
CA LEU A 156 22.14 -16.05 -60.77
C LEU A 156 23.58 -16.41 -60.37
N GLY A 157 23.77 -17.23 -59.33
CA GLY A 157 25.09 -17.54 -58.77
C GLY A 157 25.82 -16.30 -58.22
N CYS A 158 25.07 -15.27 -57.82
CA CYS A 158 25.62 -14.01 -57.35
C CYS A 158 25.74 -13.97 -55.83
N ALA A 159 26.59 -13.08 -55.29
CA ALA A 159 26.70 -12.90 -53.86
C ALA A 159 25.37 -12.39 -53.26
N PRO A 160 24.98 -12.80 -52.02
CA PRO A 160 23.72 -12.37 -51.39
C PRO A 160 23.51 -10.85 -51.36
N ILE A 161 24.60 -10.09 -51.29
CA ILE A 161 24.57 -8.63 -51.31
C ILE A 161 24.16 -8.07 -52.67
N ALA A 162 24.60 -8.68 -53.77
CA ALA A 162 24.19 -8.30 -55.12
C ALA A 162 22.70 -8.63 -55.32
N ALA A 163 22.26 -9.81 -54.87
CA ALA A 163 20.86 -10.20 -54.86
C ALA A 163 19.98 -9.23 -54.04
N SER A 164 20.47 -8.73 -52.90
CA SER A 164 19.75 -7.72 -52.11
C SER A 164 19.56 -6.39 -52.85
N VAL A 165 20.56 -5.98 -53.66
CA VAL A 165 20.48 -4.77 -54.49
C VAL A 165 19.55 -4.98 -55.68
N TYR A 166 19.60 -6.15 -56.32
CA TYR A 166 18.65 -6.52 -57.37
C TYR A 166 17.21 -6.49 -56.85
N PHE A 167 16.95 -7.13 -55.72
CA PHE A 167 15.63 -7.11 -55.09
C PHE A 167 15.16 -5.69 -54.78
N ALA A 168 16.01 -4.86 -54.18
CA ALA A 168 15.63 -3.48 -53.84
C ALA A 168 15.24 -2.65 -55.07
N ALA A 169 15.95 -2.81 -56.20
CA ALA A 169 15.62 -2.14 -57.45
C ALA A 169 14.33 -2.69 -58.08
N ILE A 170 14.10 -4.00 -58.01
CA ILE A 170 12.87 -4.65 -58.50
C ILE A 170 11.66 -4.17 -57.68
N ALA A 171 11.78 -4.12 -56.36
CA ALA A 171 10.73 -3.66 -55.46
C ALA A 171 10.42 -2.16 -55.67
N ASP A 172 11.44 -1.32 -55.89
CA ASP A 172 11.25 0.09 -56.22
C ASP A 172 10.50 0.25 -57.56
N ARG A 173 10.86 -0.53 -58.58
CA ARG A 173 10.18 -0.50 -59.88
C ARG A 173 8.72 -0.92 -59.78
N ILE A 174 8.43 -1.95 -58.99
CA ILE A 174 7.07 -2.42 -58.71
C ILE A 174 6.27 -1.39 -57.93
N GLY A 175 6.88 -0.74 -56.93
CA GLY A 175 6.24 0.35 -56.19
C GLY A 175 5.84 1.52 -57.09
N CYS A 176 6.72 1.93 -58.03
CA CYS A 176 6.36 2.95 -59.03
C CYS A 176 5.19 2.52 -59.92
N LEU A 177 5.15 1.25 -60.35
CA LEU A 177 4.03 0.72 -61.15
C LEU A 177 2.74 0.65 -60.33
N SER A 178 2.83 0.34 -59.03
CA SER A 178 1.70 0.35 -58.09
C SER A 178 1.09 1.75 -57.97
N ASP A 179 1.95 2.77 -57.78
CA ASP A 179 1.56 4.17 -57.71
C ASP A 179 0.88 4.64 -59.02
N GLU A 180 1.38 4.21 -60.17
CA GLU A 180 0.78 4.52 -61.48
C GLU A 180 -0.56 3.80 -61.71
N ASN A 181 -0.65 2.51 -61.37
CA ASN A 181 -1.86 1.70 -61.56
C ASN A 181 -3.02 2.15 -60.68
N GLY A 182 -2.76 2.69 -59.49
CA GLY A 182 -3.80 3.24 -58.61
C GLY A 182 -4.67 4.35 -59.24
N THR A 183 -4.23 4.95 -60.36
CA THR A 183 -4.97 6.00 -61.09
C THR A 183 -5.56 5.52 -62.43
N ARG A 184 -5.34 4.26 -62.82
CA ARG A 184 -5.73 3.70 -64.12
C ARG A 184 -6.97 2.81 -64.02
N THR A 185 -7.62 2.56 -65.15
CA THR A 185 -8.78 1.64 -65.20
C THR A 185 -8.33 0.20 -65.37
N PRO A 186 -9.13 -0.81 -64.94
CA PRO A 186 -8.74 -2.22 -64.99
C PRO A 186 -8.46 -2.85 -66.36
N LYS A 187 -8.61 -2.10 -67.46
CA LYS A 187 -8.22 -2.52 -68.80
C LYS A 187 -6.82 -2.01 -69.20
N ASP A 188 -6.30 -1.02 -68.47
CA ASP A 188 -5.07 -0.28 -68.80
C ASP A 188 -3.96 -0.43 -67.75
N PHE A 189 -4.12 -1.38 -66.81
CA PHE A 189 -3.12 -1.65 -65.79
C PHE A 189 -1.78 -2.09 -66.42
N LEU A 190 -0.70 -1.52 -65.91
CA LEU A 190 0.66 -1.92 -66.27
C LEU A 190 1.02 -3.20 -65.54
N SER A 191 1.58 -4.15 -66.30
CA SER A 191 2.18 -5.36 -65.75
C SER A 191 3.70 -5.27 -65.77
N PHE A 192 4.32 -5.93 -64.80
CA PHE A 192 5.74 -6.16 -64.76
C PHE A 192 6.02 -7.61 -65.18
N SER A 193 6.47 -7.80 -66.42
CA SER A 193 6.65 -9.12 -67.00
C SER A 193 7.98 -9.77 -66.60
N ILE A 194 8.08 -11.09 -66.78
CA ILE A 194 9.33 -11.85 -66.63
C ILE A 194 10.46 -11.24 -67.50
N SER A 195 10.14 -10.74 -68.70
CA SER A 195 11.10 -10.09 -69.60
C SER A 195 11.58 -8.74 -69.06
N ASP A 196 10.69 -7.96 -68.45
CA ASP A 196 11.04 -6.67 -67.83
C ASP A 196 11.93 -6.87 -66.61
N LEU A 197 11.60 -7.88 -65.78
CA LEU A 197 12.43 -8.29 -64.66
C LEU A 197 13.82 -8.72 -65.13
N HIS A 198 13.89 -9.57 -66.16
CA HIS A 198 15.16 -10.04 -66.70
C HIS A 198 16.02 -8.89 -67.24
N ARG A 199 15.41 -7.93 -67.96
CA ARG A 199 16.08 -6.73 -68.45
C ARG A 199 16.63 -5.88 -67.31
N GLU A 200 15.88 -5.69 -66.23
CA GLU A 200 16.33 -4.91 -65.07
C GLU A 200 17.49 -5.58 -64.34
N ILE A 201 17.47 -6.92 -64.20
CA ILE A 201 18.58 -7.67 -63.62
C ILE A 201 19.85 -7.53 -64.46
N VAL A 202 19.77 -7.69 -65.79
CA VAL A 202 20.93 -7.54 -66.69
C VAL A 202 21.52 -6.13 -66.62
N ARG A 203 20.66 -5.10 -66.65
CA ARG A 203 21.07 -3.70 -66.50
C ARG A 203 21.82 -3.44 -65.17
N LEU A 204 21.35 -4.05 -64.09
CA LEU A 204 21.96 -3.88 -62.77
C LEU A 204 23.30 -4.63 -62.63
N ALA A 205 23.40 -5.81 -63.24
CA ALA A 205 24.64 -6.60 -63.26
C ALA A 205 25.80 -5.86 -63.97
N GLU A 206 25.52 -5.04 -64.99
CA GLU A 206 26.52 -4.25 -65.70
C GLU A 206 27.04 -3.03 -64.93
N THR A 207 26.32 -2.58 -63.89
CA THR A 207 26.62 -1.32 -63.17
C THR A 207 27.31 -1.53 -61.81
N ILE A 208 27.25 -2.75 -61.25
CA ILE A 208 27.66 -3.04 -59.87
C ILE A 208 28.98 -3.82 -59.89
N SER A 209 30.11 -3.16 -59.58
CA SER A 209 31.39 -3.84 -59.32
C SER A 209 31.44 -4.35 -57.88
N ILE A 210 31.57 -5.67 -57.72
CA ILE A 210 31.61 -6.38 -56.43
C ILE A 210 32.91 -6.06 -55.63
N GLU A 211 33.97 -5.61 -56.30
CA GLU A 211 35.27 -5.32 -55.67
C GLU A 211 35.29 -4.00 -54.87
N ASP A 212 34.49 -3.00 -55.27
CA ASP A 212 34.34 -1.72 -54.55
C ASP A 212 33.27 -1.75 -53.44
N LEU A 213 32.47 -2.82 -53.39
CA LEU A 213 31.23 -2.91 -52.60
C LEU A 213 31.43 -2.99 -51.08
N HIS A 214 32.65 -3.23 -50.59
CA HIS A 214 32.91 -3.64 -49.20
C HIS A 214 34.02 -2.89 -48.46
N ALA A 215 34.54 -1.76 -48.94
CA ALA A 215 35.71 -1.12 -48.34
C ALA A 215 35.54 -0.83 -46.82
N ALA A 216 34.38 -0.32 -46.37
CA ALA A 216 34.14 -0.01 -44.96
C ALA A 216 33.94 -1.26 -44.06
N ILE A 217 33.33 -2.32 -44.60
CA ILE A 217 33.10 -3.59 -43.90
C ILE A 217 34.41 -4.41 -43.85
N LYS A 218 35.12 -4.50 -44.97
CA LYS A 218 36.40 -5.23 -45.11
C LYS A 218 37.52 -4.61 -44.27
N ARG A 219 37.51 -3.28 -44.10
CA ARG A 219 38.43 -2.55 -43.20
C ARG A 219 37.96 -2.53 -41.72
N GLY A 220 36.74 -3.02 -41.43
CA GLY A 220 36.24 -3.22 -40.07
C GLY A 220 35.64 -1.98 -39.39
N TYR A 221 35.30 -0.91 -40.13
CA TYR A 221 34.71 0.31 -39.55
C TYR A 221 33.24 0.12 -39.13
N CYS A 222 32.51 -0.72 -39.87
CA CYS A 222 31.12 -1.07 -39.57
C CYS A 222 30.83 -2.54 -39.93
N GLU A 223 29.85 -3.12 -39.27
CA GLU A 223 29.37 -4.48 -39.56
C GLU A 223 27.84 -4.53 -39.63
N PRO A 224 27.25 -5.44 -40.44
CA PRO A 224 25.81 -5.65 -40.44
C PRO A 224 25.35 -6.23 -39.09
N VAL A 225 24.18 -5.79 -38.63
CA VAL A 225 23.61 -6.29 -37.37
C VAL A 225 22.97 -7.65 -37.59
N ASP A 226 23.43 -8.66 -36.85
CA ASP A 226 22.82 -10.00 -36.85
C ASP A 226 21.70 -10.09 -35.81
N PHE A 227 20.47 -10.33 -36.27
CA PHE A 227 19.32 -10.58 -35.40
C PHE A 227 18.76 -12.01 -35.54
N LEU A 228 19.49 -12.91 -36.18
CA LEU A 228 19.08 -14.28 -36.45
C LEU A 228 19.76 -15.28 -35.52
N THR A 229 21.00 -15.01 -35.09
CA THR A 229 21.74 -15.89 -34.19
C THR A 229 21.35 -15.61 -32.73
N PRO A 230 20.57 -16.49 -32.05
CA PRO A 230 20.27 -16.31 -30.64
C PRO A 230 21.53 -16.51 -29.80
N PHE A 231 21.75 -15.59 -28.86
CA PHE A 231 22.77 -15.73 -27.83
C PHE A 231 22.07 -15.81 -26.48
N ASP A 232 21.95 -17.03 -25.96
CA ASP A 232 21.31 -17.32 -24.69
C ASP A 232 22.35 -17.27 -23.57
N ASP A 233 22.36 -16.17 -22.82
CA ASP A 233 23.25 -15.97 -21.68
C ASP A 233 22.48 -16.19 -20.37
N PRO A 234 22.77 -17.26 -19.61
CA PRO A 234 22.14 -17.52 -18.31
C PRO A 234 22.32 -16.39 -17.29
N ASN A 235 23.29 -15.50 -17.49
CA ASN A 235 23.61 -14.37 -16.62
C ASN A 235 23.12 -13.02 -17.17
N PHE A 236 22.30 -13.02 -18.22
CA PHE A 236 21.79 -11.81 -18.85
C PHE A 236 21.14 -10.82 -17.84
N TYR A 237 20.23 -11.31 -17.00
CA TYR A 237 19.57 -10.49 -15.97
C TYR A 237 20.47 -10.13 -14.78
N LEU A 238 21.71 -10.65 -14.73
CA LEU A 238 22.70 -10.33 -13.70
C LEU A 238 23.65 -9.20 -14.08
N GLY A 239 23.73 -8.77 -15.34
CA GLY A 239 24.79 -7.80 -15.66
C GLY A 239 25.21 -7.58 -17.09
N THR A 240 24.89 -8.49 -18.01
CA THR A 240 25.55 -8.52 -19.31
C THR A 240 25.22 -7.30 -20.17
N ASP A 241 26.20 -6.84 -20.96
CA ASP A 241 25.98 -5.84 -22.00
C ASP A 241 25.08 -6.39 -23.10
N ILE A 242 24.10 -5.60 -23.51
CA ILE A 242 23.06 -6.07 -24.41
C ILE A 242 23.62 -6.12 -25.83
N GLN A 243 23.55 -7.30 -26.45
CA GLN A 243 23.95 -7.55 -27.83
C GLN A 243 22.71 -7.90 -28.68
N PRO A 244 22.78 -7.73 -30.00
CA PRO A 244 21.72 -8.16 -30.93
C PRO A 244 21.27 -9.62 -30.72
N GLY A 245 22.20 -10.52 -30.40
CA GLY A 245 21.92 -11.93 -30.11
C GLY A 245 21.04 -12.17 -28.88
N HIS A 246 21.13 -11.31 -27.85
CA HIS A 246 20.22 -11.38 -26.68
C HIS A 246 18.78 -11.01 -27.05
N VAL A 247 18.61 -10.08 -28.00
CA VAL A 247 17.30 -9.72 -28.55
C VAL A 247 16.75 -10.85 -29.41
N ALA A 248 17.62 -11.53 -30.19
CA ALA A 248 17.24 -12.71 -30.97
C ALA A 248 16.84 -13.90 -30.09
N ALA A 249 17.49 -14.07 -28.93
CA ALA A 249 17.15 -15.08 -27.92
C ALA A 249 15.86 -14.77 -27.12
N GLY A 250 15.27 -13.57 -27.30
CA GLY A 250 14.04 -13.19 -26.61
C GLY A 250 14.23 -12.79 -25.14
N LEU A 251 15.47 -12.54 -24.69
CA LEU A 251 15.79 -12.20 -23.30
C LEU A 251 15.37 -10.77 -22.91
N LEU A 252 15.15 -9.89 -23.89
CA LEU A 252 14.79 -8.51 -23.66
C LEU A 252 13.28 -8.32 -23.55
N ALA A 253 12.79 -7.77 -22.44
CA ALA A 253 11.38 -7.44 -22.30
C ALA A 253 10.98 -6.33 -23.28
N GLU A 254 9.97 -6.62 -24.10
CA GLU A 254 9.53 -5.66 -25.12
C GLU A 254 8.90 -4.40 -24.53
N ARG A 255 9.38 -3.22 -24.95
CA ARG A 255 8.85 -1.89 -24.58
C ARG A 255 8.21 -1.18 -25.80
N PRO A 256 6.98 -1.53 -26.21
CA PRO A 256 6.41 -1.09 -27.49
C PRO A 256 6.18 0.42 -27.59
N GLU A 257 5.74 1.07 -26.52
CA GLU A 257 5.48 2.52 -26.51
C GLU A 257 6.78 3.33 -26.58
N ALA A 258 7.79 2.94 -25.80
CA ALA A 258 9.12 3.53 -25.85
C ALA A 258 9.75 3.32 -27.24
N THR A 259 9.66 2.10 -27.78
CA THR A 259 10.21 1.78 -29.09
C THR A 259 9.53 2.59 -30.20
N THR A 260 8.21 2.78 -30.11
CA THR A 260 7.45 3.60 -31.07
C THR A 260 7.90 5.05 -31.04
N ARG A 261 8.14 5.64 -29.87
CA ARG A 261 8.66 7.02 -29.75
C ARG A 261 10.05 7.17 -30.37
N VAL A 262 10.92 6.16 -30.26
CA VAL A 262 12.23 6.16 -30.94
C VAL A 262 12.06 6.09 -32.46
N LEU A 263 11.12 5.30 -32.97
CA LEU A 263 10.84 5.24 -34.40
C LEU A 263 10.26 6.57 -34.93
N GLU A 264 9.34 7.19 -34.19
CA GLU A 264 8.80 8.52 -34.52
C GLU A 264 9.91 9.60 -34.54
N ALA A 265 10.86 9.53 -33.61
CA ALA A 265 12.02 10.40 -33.58
C ALA A 265 12.94 10.22 -34.80
N LEU A 266 13.19 8.96 -35.20
CA LEU A 266 13.96 8.65 -36.41
C LEU A 266 13.25 9.13 -37.68
N GLU A 267 11.92 9.07 -37.73
CA GLU A 267 11.14 9.61 -38.85
C GLU A 267 11.22 11.15 -38.93
N GLN A 268 11.20 11.84 -37.78
CA GLN A 268 11.18 13.30 -37.74
C GLN A 268 12.53 13.96 -38.04
N ARG A 269 13.64 13.41 -37.52
CA ARG A 269 14.97 14.06 -37.58
C ARG A 269 16.06 13.20 -38.17
N ARG A 270 15.77 11.94 -38.55
CA ARG A 270 16.75 10.95 -39.04
C ARG A 270 17.85 10.56 -38.03
N ALA A 271 17.98 11.29 -36.93
CA ALA A 271 18.91 11.04 -35.83
C ALA A 271 18.14 10.99 -34.50
N ALA A 272 18.25 9.88 -33.78
CA ALA A 272 17.65 9.69 -32.46
C ALA A 272 18.69 9.21 -31.44
N LEU A 273 18.67 9.82 -30.26
CA LEU A 273 19.60 9.51 -29.18
C LEU A 273 18.82 9.15 -27.90
N ILE A 274 19.07 7.94 -27.41
CA ILE A 274 18.46 7.44 -26.17
C ILE A 274 19.39 7.84 -25.01
N THR A 275 18.90 8.70 -24.13
CA THR A 275 19.67 9.22 -22.98
C THR A 275 19.11 8.73 -21.66
N GLY A 276 19.97 8.67 -20.65
CA GLY A 276 19.64 8.23 -19.30
C GLY A 276 20.84 7.72 -18.51
N PRO A 277 20.69 7.47 -17.21
CA PRO A 277 21.79 7.05 -16.35
C PRO A 277 22.33 5.67 -16.74
N SER A 278 23.57 5.37 -16.37
CA SER A 278 24.17 4.05 -16.58
C SER A 278 23.29 2.96 -15.98
N GLY A 279 23.02 1.89 -16.74
CA GLY A 279 22.14 0.79 -16.30
C GLY A 279 20.63 1.03 -16.37
N SER A 280 20.14 2.13 -16.95
CA SER A 280 18.69 2.38 -17.15
C SER A 280 18.04 1.59 -18.29
N GLY A 281 18.79 0.72 -18.99
CA GLY A 281 18.29 -0.08 -20.11
C GLY A 281 18.34 0.58 -21.49
N LYS A 282 19.17 1.63 -21.68
CA LYS A 282 19.31 2.37 -22.95
C LYS A 282 19.65 1.48 -24.15
N SER A 283 20.72 0.69 -24.05
CA SER A 283 21.18 -0.20 -25.14
C SER A 283 20.13 -1.26 -25.46
N GLY A 284 19.33 -1.69 -24.47
CA GLY A 284 18.19 -2.57 -24.69
C GLY A 284 17.13 -1.94 -25.59
N LEU A 285 16.68 -0.74 -25.23
CA LEU A 285 15.71 0.00 -26.05
C LEU A 285 16.25 0.25 -27.47
N MET A 286 17.52 0.62 -27.60
CA MET A 286 18.20 0.83 -28.87
C MET A 286 18.15 -0.41 -29.78
N TRP A 287 18.59 -1.57 -29.28
CA TRP A 287 18.59 -2.81 -30.05
C TRP A 287 17.18 -3.32 -30.35
N GLN A 288 16.21 -3.08 -29.45
CA GLN A 288 14.81 -3.42 -29.68
C GLN A 288 14.22 -2.59 -30.84
N THR A 289 14.48 -1.28 -30.89
CA THR A 289 14.08 -0.41 -32.01
C THR A 289 14.67 -0.89 -33.33
N ALA A 290 15.94 -1.27 -33.33
CA ALA A 290 16.60 -1.77 -34.53
C ALA A 290 15.99 -3.10 -35.00
N ARG A 291 15.70 -4.03 -34.08
CA ARG A 291 15.02 -5.30 -34.39
C ARG A 291 13.62 -5.08 -34.96
N GLN A 292 12.83 -4.16 -34.40
CA GLN A 292 11.47 -3.89 -34.85
C GLN A 292 11.42 -3.30 -36.27
N SER A 293 12.42 -2.49 -36.63
CA SER A 293 12.50 -1.80 -37.93
C SER A 293 13.33 -2.50 -39.00
N ARG A 294 13.89 -3.69 -38.70
CA ARG A 294 14.79 -4.47 -39.58
C ARG A 294 14.26 -4.76 -40.98
N HIS A 295 12.94 -4.85 -41.13
CA HIS A 295 12.28 -5.16 -42.41
C HIS A 295 12.19 -3.96 -43.34
N THR A 296 12.47 -2.77 -42.82
CA THR A 296 12.37 -1.49 -43.54
C THR A 296 13.68 -0.69 -43.53
N ILE A 297 14.57 -0.96 -42.57
CA ILE A 297 15.85 -0.26 -42.38
C ILE A 297 16.95 -1.32 -42.31
N ARG A 298 18.01 -1.11 -43.10
CA ARG A 298 19.22 -1.93 -43.06
C ARG A 298 20.19 -1.36 -42.03
N TRP A 299 20.32 -2.05 -40.89
CA TRP A 299 21.12 -1.58 -39.76
C TRP A 299 22.57 -2.06 -39.79
N PHE A 300 23.50 -1.14 -39.59
CA PHE A 300 24.93 -1.39 -39.42
C PHE A 300 25.42 -0.88 -38.07
N ARG A 301 26.15 -1.71 -37.32
CA ARG A 301 26.84 -1.30 -36.09
C ARG A 301 28.16 -0.65 -36.45
N ILE A 302 28.42 0.55 -35.92
CA ILE A 302 29.72 1.20 -36.02
C ILE A 302 30.64 0.64 -34.93
N ARG A 303 31.85 0.23 -35.29
CA ARG A 303 32.86 -0.31 -34.37
C ARG A 303 33.77 0.79 -33.83
N ASP A 304 34.44 0.49 -32.73
CA ASP A 304 35.27 1.45 -31.99
C ASP A 304 36.46 2.02 -32.76
N ILE A 305 36.85 1.38 -33.85
CA ILE A 305 37.95 1.81 -34.71
C ILE A 305 37.55 2.94 -35.69
N ALA A 306 36.25 3.22 -35.84
CA ALA A 306 35.77 4.27 -36.72
C ALA A 306 35.91 5.66 -36.10
N THR A 307 36.37 6.63 -36.89
CA THR A 307 36.58 8.04 -36.51
C THR A 307 35.95 8.97 -37.55
N VAL A 308 35.96 10.28 -37.30
CA VAL A 308 35.37 11.31 -38.20
C VAL A 308 35.92 11.20 -39.63
N GLU A 309 37.19 10.83 -39.80
CA GLU A 309 37.86 10.68 -41.09
C GLU A 309 37.20 9.61 -41.98
N HIS A 310 36.54 8.63 -41.37
CA HIS A 310 35.96 7.48 -42.05
C HIS A 310 34.49 7.68 -42.47
N VAL A 311 33.89 8.84 -42.15
CA VAL A 311 32.48 9.15 -42.46
C VAL A 311 32.21 9.10 -43.97
N THR A 312 33.15 9.56 -44.80
CA THR A 312 33.00 9.51 -46.26
C THR A 312 32.90 8.07 -46.77
N GLU A 313 33.59 7.12 -46.15
CA GLU A 313 33.56 5.71 -46.54
C GLU A 313 32.27 5.02 -46.07
N LEU A 314 31.75 5.41 -44.89
CA LEU A 314 30.42 5.00 -44.44
C LEU A 314 29.31 5.53 -45.36
N LEU A 315 29.43 6.77 -45.85
CA LEU A 315 28.47 7.34 -46.80
C LEU A 315 28.60 6.74 -48.20
N ARG A 316 29.80 6.34 -48.63
CA ARG A 316 29.96 5.57 -49.87
C ARG A 316 29.22 4.24 -49.79
N LEU A 317 29.25 3.56 -48.64
CA LEU A 317 28.46 2.36 -48.40
C LEU A 317 26.95 2.62 -48.61
N VAL A 318 26.42 3.75 -48.14
CA VAL A 318 25.02 4.15 -48.39
C VAL A 318 24.71 4.24 -49.88
N SER A 319 25.57 4.90 -50.67
CA SER A 319 25.42 5.03 -52.11
C SER A 319 25.51 3.67 -52.83
N THR A 320 26.42 2.81 -52.38
CA THR A 320 26.64 1.47 -52.91
C THR A 320 25.40 0.58 -52.76
N PHE A 321 24.75 0.61 -51.60
CA PHE A 321 23.52 -0.13 -51.35
C PHE A 321 22.25 0.51 -51.94
N ARG A 322 22.42 1.58 -52.73
CA ARG A 322 21.35 2.41 -53.32
C ARG A 322 20.24 2.68 -52.29
N ALA A 323 20.62 3.16 -51.11
CA ALA A 323 19.62 3.50 -50.10
C ALA A 323 18.65 4.55 -50.65
N THR A 324 17.35 4.31 -50.47
CA THR A 324 16.29 5.24 -50.85
C THR A 324 15.56 5.73 -49.61
N ALA A 325 14.71 6.75 -49.74
CA ALA A 325 13.88 7.22 -48.63
C ALA A 325 12.88 6.15 -48.13
N ARG A 326 12.49 5.18 -48.99
CA ARG A 326 11.62 4.04 -48.63
C ARG A 326 12.40 2.88 -47.98
N MET A 327 13.68 2.71 -48.30
CA MET A 327 14.58 1.65 -47.80
C MET A 327 15.95 2.24 -47.35
N PRO A 328 15.99 3.04 -46.26
CA PRO A 328 17.20 3.71 -45.83
C PRO A 328 18.22 2.75 -45.18
N ILE A 329 19.46 3.22 -45.06
CA ILE A 329 20.49 2.59 -44.23
C ILE A 329 20.56 3.30 -42.88
N GLY A 330 20.59 2.52 -41.81
CA GLY A 330 20.74 3.01 -40.45
C GLY A 330 22.09 2.64 -39.84
N PHE A 331 22.75 3.58 -39.17
CA PHE A 331 23.95 3.31 -38.37
C PHE A 331 23.64 3.35 -36.88
N ILE A 332 24.20 2.40 -36.12
CA ILE A 332 24.03 2.28 -34.67
C ILE A 332 25.34 2.57 -33.96
N LEU A 333 25.30 3.48 -32.98
CA LEU A 333 26.42 3.79 -32.09
C LEU A 333 26.02 3.55 -30.63
N ASP A 334 26.61 2.53 -30.00
CA ASP A 334 26.46 2.30 -28.56
C ASP A 334 27.56 3.07 -27.80
N ASP A 335 27.17 3.80 -26.77
CA ASP A 335 28.02 4.68 -25.96
C ASP A 335 28.72 5.79 -26.78
N VAL A 336 27.95 6.82 -27.14
CA VAL A 336 28.37 7.98 -27.96
C VAL A 336 29.25 9.00 -27.19
N GLY A 337 29.81 8.62 -26.02
CA GLY A 337 30.55 9.50 -25.12
C GLY A 337 31.79 10.20 -25.72
N ARG A 338 32.68 10.73 -24.87
CA ARG A 338 33.78 11.63 -25.29
C ARG A 338 34.61 11.19 -26.51
N ALA A 339 34.83 9.88 -26.67
CA ALA A 339 35.60 9.35 -27.80
C ALA A 339 34.86 9.40 -29.15
N ARG A 340 33.52 9.48 -29.16
CA ARG A 340 32.68 9.34 -30.36
C ARG A 340 31.71 10.48 -30.62
N SER A 341 31.63 11.48 -29.74
CA SER A 341 30.68 12.59 -29.91
C SER A 341 30.93 13.39 -31.19
N SER A 342 32.19 13.57 -31.60
CA SER A 342 32.56 14.21 -32.87
C SER A 342 32.15 13.41 -34.11
N LEU A 343 32.23 12.08 -34.03
CA LEU A 343 31.76 11.16 -35.07
C LEU A 343 30.24 11.22 -35.20
N TRP A 344 29.53 11.22 -34.06
CA TRP A 344 28.08 11.39 -34.02
C TRP A 344 27.65 12.72 -34.63
N ASP A 345 28.23 13.85 -34.21
CA ASP A 345 27.87 15.17 -34.71
C ASP A 345 28.05 15.29 -36.24
N THR A 346 29.12 14.69 -36.77
CA THR A 346 29.40 14.67 -38.21
C THR A 346 28.36 13.82 -38.96
N LEU A 347 28.04 12.62 -38.46
CA LEU A 347 27.03 11.75 -39.06
C LEU A 347 25.61 12.34 -38.96
N ALA A 348 25.26 12.96 -37.83
CA ALA A 348 23.97 13.64 -37.63
C ALA A 348 23.76 14.76 -38.65
N SER A 349 24.84 15.48 -38.96
CA SER A 349 24.83 16.54 -39.97
C SER A 349 24.59 16.00 -41.36
N GLU A 350 25.26 14.90 -41.74
CA GLU A 350 25.03 14.25 -43.02
C GLU A 350 23.61 13.67 -43.15
N CYS A 351 23.05 13.11 -42.07
CA CYS A 351 21.68 12.60 -42.03
C CYS A 351 20.62 13.70 -42.16
N SER A 352 20.93 14.92 -41.69
CA SER A 352 20.04 16.07 -41.87
C SER A 352 19.92 16.53 -43.33
N ILE A 353 20.90 16.17 -44.17
CA ILE A 353 20.97 16.56 -45.59
C ILE A 353 20.45 15.43 -46.51
N LYS A 354 20.61 14.16 -46.10
CA LYS A 354 20.33 12.98 -46.92
C LYS A 354 19.14 12.17 -46.37
N ASP A 355 18.08 12.04 -47.17
CA ASP A 355 16.86 11.32 -46.78
C ASP A 355 16.96 9.79 -46.74
N ASN A 356 18.10 9.24 -47.13
CA ASN A 356 18.33 7.79 -47.22
C ASN A 356 19.25 7.24 -46.11
N VAL A 357 19.62 8.06 -45.12
CA VAL A 357 20.48 7.67 -43.99
C VAL A 357 19.79 7.97 -42.65
N LEU A 358 19.96 7.06 -41.69
CA LEU A 358 19.49 7.19 -40.32
C LEU A 358 20.64 6.94 -39.34
N ILE A 359 20.61 7.57 -38.17
CA ILE A 359 21.47 7.22 -37.04
C ILE A 359 20.67 7.03 -35.76
N LEU A 360 21.03 5.98 -35.02
CA LEU A 360 20.46 5.66 -33.72
C LEU A 360 21.61 5.44 -32.74
N GLY A 361 21.53 6.04 -31.56
CA GLY A 361 22.58 5.87 -30.56
C GLY A 361 22.10 5.88 -29.13
N SER A 362 22.97 5.38 -28.26
CA SER A 362 22.81 5.46 -26.81
C SER A 362 23.86 6.43 -26.24
N LEU A 363 23.45 7.27 -25.29
CA LEU A 363 24.36 8.17 -24.58
C LEU A 363 24.04 8.23 -23.10
N ARG A 364 25.08 8.35 -22.27
CA ARG A 364 24.93 8.60 -20.83
C ARG A 364 24.50 10.05 -20.62
N GLU A 365 23.64 10.30 -19.63
CA GLU A 365 23.09 11.65 -19.41
C GLU A 365 24.19 12.69 -19.15
N GLU A 366 25.27 12.30 -18.46
CA GLU A 366 26.44 13.15 -18.17
C GLU A 366 27.24 13.56 -19.41
N ASP A 367 27.24 12.72 -20.45
CA ASP A 367 28.02 12.95 -21.67
C ASP A 367 27.22 13.74 -22.72
N MET A 368 25.97 14.10 -22.41
CA MET A 368 25.10 14.86 -23.32
C MET A 368 25.73 16.20 -23.70
N LEU A 369 26.51 16.83 -22.81
CA LEU A 369 27.23 18.09 -23.05
C LEU A 369 28.37 17.98 -24.05
N LEU A 370 28.77 16.76 -24.41
CA LEU A 370 29.83 16.50 -25.37
C LEU A 370 29.33 16.46 -26.82
N VAL A 371 28.01 16.35 -27.03
CA VAL A 371 27.37 16.42 -28.36
C VAL A 371 27.14 17.88 -28.69
N ALA A 372 27.89 18.42 -29.65
CA ALA A 372 27.85 19.84 -29.99
C ALA A 372 26.61 20.20 -30.83
N ARG A 373 26.11 19.29 -31.67
CA ARG A 373 25.00 19.53 -32.61
C ARG A 373 23.68 18.89 -32.17
N ARG A 374 23.31 19.09 -30.89
CA ARG A 374 22.10 18.51 -30.28
C ARG A 374 20.81 18.80 -31.05
N SER A 375 20.69 19.99 -31.63
CA SER A 375 19.49 20.41 -32.38
C SER A 375 19.19 19.56 -33.63
N LEU A 376 20.17 18.76 -34.10
CA LEU A 376 20.02 17.84 -35.22
C LEU A 376 19.48 16.46 -34.80
N THR A 377 19.35 16.21 -33.50
CA THR A 377 18.99 14.91 -32.92
C THR A 377 17.76 15.06 -32.02
N ILE A 378 16.90 14.05 -31.97
CA ILE A 378 15.84 13.97 -30.95
C ILE A 378 16.35 13.15 -29.77
N GLU A 379 16.35 13.78 -28.59
CA GLU A 379 16.72 13.17 -27.31
C GLU A 379 15.51 12.43 -26.71
N ILE A 380 15.71 11.19 -26.28
CA ILE A 380 14.64 10.35 -25.73
C ILE A 380 15.05 9.86 -24.34
N ARG A 381 14.25 10.24 -23.34
CA ARG A 381 14.46 9.93 -21.92
C ARG A 381 13.36 8.99 -21.43
N GLU A 382 13.59 7.70 -21.54
CA GLU A 382 12.63 6.69 -21.07
C GLU A 382 12.97 6.15 -19.69
N LYS A 383 12.02 6.26 -18.76
CA LYS A 383 12.10 5.59 -17.46
C LYS A 383 11.66 4.13 -17.58
N PRO A 384 12.25 3.20 -16.82
CA PRO A 384 11.76 1.82 -16.77
C PRO A 384 10.34 1.77 -16.20
N ASP A 385 9.53 0.82 -16.66
CA ASP A 385 8.11 0.67 -16.30
C ASP A 385 7.85 -0.54 -15.38
N GLU A 386 6.66 -0.58 -14.78
CA GLU A 386 6.24 -1.67 -13.89
C GLU A 386 6.15 -3.03 -14.62
N LEU A 387 5.82 -3.03 -15.91
CA LEU A 387 5.72 -4.25 -16.72
C LEU A 387 7.09 -4.91 -16.89
N LEU A 388 8.14 -4.11 -17.10
CA LEU A 388 9.53 -4.56 -17.13
C LEU A 388 9.95 -5.13 -15.78
N ALA A 389 9.64 -4.43 -14.67
CA ALA A 389 9.95 -4.90 -13.33
C ALA A 389 9.31 -6.28 -13.06
N LYS A 390 8.02 -6.43 -13.35
CA LYS A 390 7.27 -7.68 -13.21
C LYS A 390 7.88 -8.84 -14.02
N ARG A 391 8.30 -8.60 -15.26
CA ARG A 391 8.94 -9.62 -16.11
C ARG A 391 10.32 -10.04 -15.60
N ILE A 392 11.17 -9.09 -15.20
CA ILE A 392 12.50 -9.38 -14.64
C ILE A 392 12.37 -10.24 -13.38
N TRP A 393 11.43 -9.90 -12.49
CA TRP A 393 11.16 -10.72 -11.32
C TRP A 393 10.66 -12.12 -11.70
N ALA A 394 9.74 -12.24 -12.66
CA ALA A 394 9.20 -13.54 -13.07
C ALA A 394 10.28 -14.50 -13.59
N GLU A 395 11.24 -14.01 -14.37
CA GLU A 395 12.37 -14.80 -14.88
C GLU A 395 13.39 -15.16 -13.81
N LEU A 396 13.68 -14.25 -12.87
CA LEU A 396 14.54 -14.56 -11.73
C LEU A 396 13.86 -15.53 -10.74
N ALA A 397 12.53 -15.47 -10.62
CA ALA A 397 11.75 -16.38 -9.79
C ALA A 397 11.67 -17.78 -10.41
N SER A 398 11.43 -17.89 -11.72
CA SER A 398 11.41 -19.17 -12.44
C SER A 398 12.76 -19.90 -12.34
N SER A 399 13.86 -19.15 -12.38
CA SER A 399 15.22 -19.65 -12.24
C SER A 399 15.70 -19.83 -10.79
N LYS A 400 14.85 -19.56 -9.78
CA LYS A 400 15.16 -19.61 -8.33
C LYS A 400 16.36 -18.76 -7.91
N ARG A 401 16.61 -17.66 -8.62
CA ARG A 401 17.71 -16.72 -8.37
C ARG A 401 17.29 -15.50 -7.54
N THR A 402 16.02 -15.42 -7.12
CA THR A 402 15.52 -14.41 -6.18
C THR A 402 14.82 -15.05 -4.98
N LYS A 403 14.89 -14.38 -3.82
CA LYS A 403 14.17 -14.76 -2.60
C LYS A 403 12.82 -14.04 -2.45
N TRP A 404 12.54 -13.06 -3.31
CA TRP A 404 11.33 -12.24 -3.24
C TRP A 404 10.12 -12.96 -3.85
N THR A 405 9.00 -12.95 -3.13
CA THR A 405 7.73 -13.58 -3.53
C THR A 405 6.85 -12.71 -4.42
N GLY A 406 7.12 -11.40 -4.50
CA GLY A 406 6.43 -10.45 -5.37
C GLY A 406 7.38 -9.41 -5.96
N TRP A 407 6.97 -8.78 -7.06
CA TRP A 407 7.79 -7.82 -7.82
C TRP A 407 7.63 -6.37 -7.35
N ARG A 408 6.45 -6.01 -6.80
CA ARG A 408 6.04 -4.63 -6.49
C ARG A 408 6.82 -4.05 -5.31
N GLU A 409 6.92 -4.79 -4.20
CA GLU A 409 7.69 -4.36 -3.02
C GLU A 409 9.17 -4.05 -3.35
N PRO A 410 9.96 -4.95 -3.99
CA PRO A 410 11.33 -4.61 -4.36
C PRO A 410 11.42 -3.46 -5.38
N TRP A 411 10.39 -3.24 -6.20
CA TRP A 411 10.34 -2.14 -7.16
C TRP A 411 10.15 -0.79 -6.47
N GLU A 412 9.22 -0.73 -5.51
CA GLU A 412 9.00 0.44 -4.65
C GLU A 412 10.25 0.73 -3.79
N LEU A 413 10.85 -0.30 -3.19
CA LEU A 413 12.10 -0.20 -2.43
C LEU A 413 13.29 0.26 -3.28
N SER A 414 13.24 0.13 -4.61
CA SER A 414 14.27 0.63 -5.53
C SER A 414 13.99 2.05 -6.04
N SER A 415 12.88 2.67 -5.64
CA SER A 415 12.40 3.96 -6.17
C SER A 415 12.28 3.98 -7.71
N GLY A 416 11.97 2.83 -8.31
CA GLY A 416 11.88 2.69 -9.77
C GLY A 416 13.21 2.71 -10.52
N LEU A 417 14.34 2.51 -9.82
CA LEU A 417 15.67 2.46 -10.43
C LEU A 417 16.06 1.01 -10.77
N LEU A 418 16.30 0.74 -12.05
CA LEU A 418 16.52 -0.62 -12.56
C LEU A 418 17.77 -1.31 -12.00
N LEU A 419 18.85 -0.56 -11.74
CA LEU A 419 20.08 -1.13 -11.18
C LEU A 419 19.90 -1.54 -9.71
N GLU A 420 19.25 -0.69 -8.92
CA GLU A 420 18.92 -0.96 -7.53
C GLU A 420 17.90 -2.11 -7.43
N TYR A 421 16.92 -2.14 -8.33
CA TYR A 421 15.94 -3.22 -8.43
C TYR A 421 16.58 -4.58 -8.73
N THR A 422 17.42 -4.64 -9.75
CA THR A 422 18.14 -5.87 -10.10
C THR A 422 19.10 -6.29 -8.99
N HIS A 423 19.77 -5.36 -8.31
CA HIS A 423 20.58 -5.64 -7.13
C HIS A 423 19.76 -6.22 -5.97
N LEU A 424 18.57 -5.68 -5.69
CA LEU A 424 17.64 -6.21 -4.68
C LEU A 424 17.16 -7.63 -4.98
N LEU A 425 16.92 -7.94 -6.26
CA LEU A 425 16.48 -9.27 -6.70
C LEU A 425 17.62 -10.30 -6.75
N SER A 426 18.82 -9.89 -7.16
CA SER A 426 19.96 -10.79 -7.47
C SER A 426 21.08 -10.81 -6.41
N GLN A 427 21.00 -9.98 -5.36
CA GLN A 427 21.95 -9.90 -4.26
C GLN A 427 23.40 -9.49 -4.60
N GLY A 428 23.68 -8.56 -5.53
CA GLY A 428 24.97 -7.84 -5.42
C GLY A 428 25.67 -7.31 -6.65
N GLU A 429 25.88 -8.12 -7.68
CA GLU A 429 27.13 -7.99 -8.46
C GLU A 429 27.17 -6.79 -9.42
N ARG A 430 26.10 -6.51 -10.17
CA ARG A 430 26.11 -5.44 -11.20
C ARG A 430 26.31 -4.05 -10.62
N LEU A 431 25.57 -3.70 -9.56
CA LEU A 431 25.64 -2.38 -8.95
C LEU A 431 27.05 -2.10 -8.44
N SER A 432 27.65 -3.06 -7.73
CA SER A 432 29.01 -2.94 -7.19
C SER A 432 30.05 -2.79 -8.29
N LEU A 433 29.93 -3.53 -9.39
CA LEU A 433 30.87 -3.48 -10.52
C LEU A 433 30.80 -2.11 -11.24
N VAL A 434 29.60 -1.64 -11.56
CA VAL A 434 29.40 -0.31 -12.19
C VAL A 434 29.92 0.81 -11.30
N LEU A 435 29.63 0.76 -10.00
CA LEU A 435 30.11 1.76 -9.05
C LEU A 435 31.63 1.72 -8.89
N ARG A 436 32.24 0.52 -8.88
CA ARG A 436 33.70 0.36 -8.81
C ARG A 436 34.37 1.00 -10.02
N GLU A 437 33.88 0.76 -11.23
CA GLU A 437 34.41 1.38 -12.44
C GLU A 437 34.31 2.92 -12.39
N GLN A 438 33.17 3.45 -11.92
CA GLN A 438 32.96 4.89 -11.75
C GLN A 438 33.93 5.52 -10.73
N VAL A 439 34.24 4.81 -9.63
CA VAL A 439 35.21 5.24 -8.61
C VAL A 439 36.64 5.15 -9.16
N GLU A 440 37.03 4.04 -9.78
CA GLU A 440 38.36 3.85 -10.35
C GLU A 440 38.68 4.86 -11.44
N ARG A 441 37.71 5.20 -12.30
CA ARG A 441 37.86 6.26 -13.31
C ARG A 441 38.25 7.59 -12.67
N ARG A 442 37.59 7.99 -11.58
CA ARG A 442 37.89 9.24 -10.85
C ARG A 442 39.27 9.23 -10.22
N VAL A 443 39.69 8.08 -9.71
CA VAL A 443 41.04 7.88 -9.18
C VAL A 443 42.08 8.05 -10.30
N ARG A 444 41.88 7.42 -11.47
CA ARG A 444 42.76 7.57 -12.64
C ARG A 444 42.83 9.02 -13.14
N GLU A 445 41.70 9.72 -13.11
CA GLU A 445 41.59 11.11 -13.57
C GLU A 445 41.97 12.16 -12.51
N LYS A 446 42.42 11.75 -11.30
CA LYS A 446 42.83 12.63 -10.18
C LYS A 446 41.75 13.64 -9.75
N ARG A 447 40.50 13.19 -9.68
CA ARG A 447 39.35 14.02 -9.30
C ARG A 447 39.11 14.00 -7.78
N ASP A 448 40.07 14.51 -7.00
CA ASP A 448 40.10 14.36 -5.53
C ASP A 448 38.91 15.01 -4.82
N THR A 449 38.49 16.21 -5.23
CA THR A 449 37.33 16.92 -4.66
C THR A 449 36.04 16.12 -4.85
N GLU A 450 35.87 15.46 -6.00
CA GLU A 450 34.71 14.60 -6.27
C GLU A 450 34.73 13.37 -5.33
N LEU A 451 35.89 12.75 -5.13
CA LEU A 451 36.03 11.61 -4.22
C LEU A 451 35.77 11.99 -2.75
N GLU A 452 36.20 13.16 -2.30
CA GLU A 452 35.92 13.64 -0.95
C GLU A 452 34.43 13.92 -0.71
N ILE A 453 33.76 14.59 -1.66
CA ILE A 453 32.31 14.82 -1.59
C ILE A 453 31.57 13.48 -1.59
N LEU A 454 31.95 12.53 -2.46
CA LEU A 454 31.34 11.21 -2.52
C LEU A 454 31.51 10.41 -1.24
N ARG A 455 32.66 10.50 -0.56
CA ARG A 455 32.85 9.84 0.76
C ARG A 455 31.86 10.36 1.79
N LEU A 456 31.69 11.67 1.88
CA LEU A 456 30.75 12.28 2.82
C LEU A 456 29.29 11.95 2.44
N ALA A 457 28.93 12.14 1.17
CA ALA A 457 27.58 11.91 0.66
C ALA A 457 27.17 10.43 0.73
N SER A 458 28.11 9.49 0.53
CA SER A 458 27.84 8.05 0.65
C SER A 458 27.64 7.63 2.11
N VAL A 459 28.40 8.19 3.06
CA VAL A 459 28.24 7.92 4.50
C VAL A 459 26.95 8.53 5.06
N ALA A 460 26.56 9.73 4.62
CA ALA A 460 25.27 10.29 4.98
C ALA A 460 24.13 9.54 4.28
N GLY A 461 24.26 9.32 2.97
CA GLY A 461 23.26 8.70 2.12
C GLY A 461 22.95 7.24 2.45
N ARG A 462 23.91 6.45 2.96
CA ARG A 462 23.65 5.08 3.44
C ARG A 462 22.75 5.05 4.68
N THR A 463 22.63 6.19 5.36
CA THR A 463 21.66 6.42 6.44
C THR A 463 20.47 7.23 5.95
N GLY A 464 20.32 7.49 4.65
CA GLY A 464 19.26 8.33 4.10
C GLY A 464 19.31 9.80 4.52
N ALA A 465 20.41 10.27 5.11
CA ALA A 465 20.60 11.67 5.49
C ALA A 465 21.15 12.48 4.31
N MET A 466 20.80 13.76 4.26
CA MET A 466 21.26 14.75 3.31
C MET A 466 22.34 15.63 3.94
N LEU A 467 23.18 16.23 3.09
CA LEU A 467 24.24 17.15 3.49
C LEU A 467 23.94 18.56 3.02
N ASP A 468 24.19 19.54 3.89
CA ASP A 468 24.11 20.96 3.59
C ASP A 468 25.29 21.40 2.72
N VAL A 469 24.99 21.94 1.53
CA VAL A 469 26.01 22.38 0.57
C VAL A 469 26.75 23.61 1.06
N GLY A 470 26.10 24.50 1.82
CA GLY A 470 26.70 25.71 2.36
C GLY A 470 27.84 25.42 3.34
N LEU A 471 27.79 24.27 4.02
CA LEU A 471 28.82 23.86 4.97
C LEU A 471 29.97 23.08 4.32
N LEU A 472 29.83 22.61 3.07
CA LEU A 472 30.84 21.78 2.40
C LEU A 472 32.18 22.49 2.22
N GLY A 473 32.18 23.76 1.81
CA GLY A 473 33.41 24.52 1.58
C GLY A 473 34.30 24.59 2.83
N GLY A 474 33.68 24.83 4.00
CA GLY A 474 34.37 24.87 5.28
C GLY A 474 34.88 23.50 5.77
N VAL A 475 34.11 22.43 5.57
CA VAL A 475 34.51 21.06 6.00
C VAL A 475 35.55 20.42 5.07
N LEU A 476 35.53 20.78 3.78
CA LEU A 476 36.50 20.32 2.78
C LEU A 476 37.74 21.22 2.67
N SER A 477 37.70 22.43 3.25
CA SER A 477 38.73 23.46 3.06
C SER A 477 38.97 23.77 1.57
N ARG A 478 37.88 23.91 0.80
CA ARG A 478 37.88 24.18 -0.65
C ARG A 478 37.10 25.44 -0.97
N THR A 479 37.38 26.03 -2.13
CA THR A 479 36.64 27.21 -2.62
C THR A 479 35.25 26.83 -3.12
N GLU A 480 34.31 27.77 -3.08
CA GLU A 480 32.94 27.55 -3.59
C GLU A 480 32.93 27.15 -5.08
N SER A 481 33.86 27.68 -5.87
CA SER A 481 34.01 27.33 -7.29
C SER A 481 34.43 25.86 -7.49
N GLU A 482 35.39 25.36 -6.72
CA GLU A 482 35.82 23.95 -6.77
C GLU A 482 34.70 22.99 -6.33
N VAL A 483 33.99 23.34 -5.25
CA VAL A 483 32.86 22.54 -4.75
C VAL A 483 31.72 22.53 -5.78
N SER A 484 31.38 23.69 -6.35
CA SER A 484 30.32 23.80 -7.37
C SER A 484 30.64 22.99 -8.62
N ALA A 485 31.88 23.08 -9.13
CA ALA A 485 32.31 22.33 -10.30
C ALA A 485 32.31 20.81 -10.06
N ALA A 486 32.71 20.36 -8.86
CA ALA A 486 32.66 18.96 -8.49
C ALA A 486 31.22 18.46 -8.33
N LEU A 487 30.36 19.21 -7.64
CA LEU A 487 28.96 18.87 -7.44
C LEU A 487 28.20 18.74 -8.76
N TRP A 488 28.39 19.68 -9.67
CA TRP A 488 27.72 19.65 -10.97
C TRP A 488 28.01 18.35 -11.73
N ARG A 489 29.26 17.89 -11.75
CA ARG A 489 29.64 16.61 -12.38
C ARG A 489 29.07 15.41 -11.64
N LEU A 490 29.05 15.41 -10.31
CA LEU A 490 28.51 14.31 -9.52
C LEU A 490 26.98 14.17 -9.66
N ILE A 491 26.29 15.29 -9.85
CA ILE A 491 24.84 15.35 -10.12
C ILE A 491 24.54 14.82 -11.51
N ASP A 492 25.26 15.31 -12.52
CA ASP A 492 25.12 14.84 -13.90
C ASP A 492 25.39 13.32 -14.02
N GLU A 493 26.39 12.80 -13.30
CA GLU A 493 26.71 11.37 -13.25
C GLU A 493 25.81 10.54 -12.33
N HIS A 494 24.76 11.15 -11.75
CA HIS A 494 23.78 10.47 -10.89
C HIS A 494 24.47 9.71 -9.74
N LEU A 495 25.55 10.27 -9.19
CA LEU A 495 26.20 9.76 -7.98
C LEU A 495 25.65 10.43 -6.73
N VAL A 496 25.23 11.69 -6.86
CA VAL A 496 24.49 12.46 -5.85
C VAL A 496 23.32 13.18 -6.52
N CYS A 497 22.31 13.53 -5.75
CA CYS A 497 21.21 14.39 -6.18
C CYS A 497 21.28 15.71 -5.42
N MET A 498 20.84 16.79 -6.05
CA MET A 498 20.61 18.06 -5.38
C MET A 498 19.12 18.25 -5.14
N VAL A 499 18.76 18.76 -3.96
CA VAL A 499 17.42 19.22 -3.63
C VAL A 499 17.45 20.74 -3.70
N PRO A 500 17.01 21.35 -4.83
CA PRO A 500 17.27 22.77 -5.08
C PRO A 500 16.60 23.70 -4.07
N ALA A 501 15.42 23.32 -3.55
CA ALA A 501 14.66 24.12 -2.58
C ALA A 501 15.38 24.27 -1.22
N GLU A 502 16.25 23.33 -0.87
CA GLU A 502 16.88 23.27 0.45
C GLU A 502 18.41 23.46 0.41
N ASN A 503 18.99 23.65 -0.78
CA ASN A 503 20.45 23.68 -1.00
C ASN A 503 21.19 22.49 -0.36
N ARG A 504 20.62 21.30 -0.52
CA ARG A 504 21.13 20.04 0.06
C ARG A 504 21.50 19.04 -1.01
N ILE A 505 22.46 18.18 -0.70
CA ILE A 505 22.80 17.01 -1.51
C ILE A 505 22.39 15.74 -0.80
N SER A 506 21.82 14.80 -1.56
CA SER A 506 21.45 13.47 -1.09
C SER A 506 22.06 12.41 -2.00
N SER A 507 22.07 11.16 -1.54
CA SER A 507 22.32 10.04 -2.44
C SER A 507 21.06 9.70 -3.22
N LEU A 508 21.20 9.21 -4.46
CA LEU A 508 20.05 8.72 -5.24
C LEU A 508 19.27 7.61 -4.52
N HIS A 509 20.00 6.73 -3.84
CA HIS A 509 19.42 5.60 -3.14
C HIS A 509 20.35 5.11 -2.02
N GLN A 510 19.79 4.62 -0.92
CA GLN A 510 20.58 4.17 0.24
C GLN A 510 21.46 2.95 -0.09
N ILE A 511 20.98 2.04 -0.95
CA ILE A 511 21.74 0.86 -1.40
C ILE A 511 23.00 1.30 -2.15
N ARG A 512 22.85 2.25 -3.09
CA ARG A 512 23.96 2.83 -3.87
C ARG A 512 24.96 3.54 -2.96
N ALA A 513 24.47 4.32 -2.00
CA ALA A 513 25.30 5.01 -1.03
C ALA A 513 26.10 4.05 -0.14
N LYS A 514 25.48 2.94 0.30
CA LYS A 514 26.18 1.89 1.07
C LYS A 514 27.33 1.29 0.26
N ALA A 515 27.06 0.85 -0.98
CA ALA A 515 28.07 0.27 -1.85
C ALA A 515 29.21 1.26 -2.15
N LEU A 516 28.89 2.53 -2.42
CA LEU A 516 29.90 3.60 -2.59
C LEU A 516 30.74 3.82 -1.33
N ALA A 517 30.12 3.84 -0.15
CA ALA A 517 30.83 4.03 1.11
C ALA A 517 31.82 2.87 1.35
N GLU A 518 31.42 1.64 1.07
CA GLU A 518 32.30 0.45 1.17
C GLU A 518 33.48 0.56 0.18
N LEU A 519 33.21 0.83 -1.10
CA LEU A 519 34.23 0.98 -2.15
C LEU A 519 35.23 2.12 -1.85
N LEU A 520 34.74 3.29 -1.43
CA LEU A 520 35.58 4.47 -1.20
C LEU A 520 36.47 4.37 0.06
N HIS A 521 36.22 3.37 0.91
CA HIS A 521 36.98 3.09 2.13
C HIS A 521 37.66 1.71 2.12
N GLU A 522 37.71 1.00 0.97
CA GLU A 522 38.55 -0.20 0.80
C GLU A 522 40.03 0.12 1.11
N THR A 523 40.48 1.32 0.74
CA THR A 523 41.76 1.90 1.16
C THR A 523 41.57 2.85 2.35
N PRO A 524 42.22 2.60 3.51
CA PRO A 524 41.81 3.09 4.82
C PRO A 524 42.09 4.58 5.14
N LEU A 525 42.63 5.37 4.21
CA LEU A 525 42.89 6.80 4.42
C LEU A 525 42.00 7.66 3.49
N PRO A 526 41.07 8.47 4.04
CA PRO A 526 40.63 8.54 5.44
C PRO A 526 39.82 7.31 5.89
N THR A 527 39.76 7.06 7.20
CA THR A 527 38.97 5.94 7.76
C THR A 527 37.48 6.26 7.75
N MET A 528 36.62 5.24 7.72
CA MET A 528 35.16 5.41 7.79
C MET A 528 34.72 6.23 9.02
N ALA A 529 35.36 6.01 10.18
CA ALA A 529 35.08 6.76 11.41
C ALA A 529 35.39 8.26 11.28
N GLN A 530 36.48 8.62 10.61
CA GLN A 530 36.81 10.03 10.32
C GLN A 530 35.78 10.65 9.37
N THR A 531 35.35 9.91 8.34
CA THR A 531 34.32 10.36 7.41
C THR A 531 32.98 10.54 8.11
N VAL A 532 32.57 9.64 9.01
CA VAL A 532 31.37 9.78 9.85
C VAL A 532 31.40 11.06 10.67
N ARG A 533 32.51 11.33 11.37
CA ARG A 533 32.67 12.57 12.16
C ARG A 533 32.55 13.82 11.29
N ARG A 534 33.18 13.84 10.11
CA ARG A 534 33.11 14.96 9.16
C ARG A 534 31.71 15.13 8.56
N ALA A 535 31.05 14.03 8.20
CA ALA A 535 29.70 14.03 7.63
C ALA A 535 28.69 14.57 8.65
N MET A 536 28.83 14.22 9.94
CA MET A 536 27.94 14.71 10.99
C MET A 536 27.87 16.25 11.04
N ALA A 537 28.98 16.95 10.77
CA ALA A 537 29.03 18.41 10.73
C ALA A 537 28.33 19.04 9.52
N LEU A 538 27.90 18.23 8.55
CA LEU A 538 27.22 18.63 7.32
C LEU A 538 25.76 18.18 7.29
N VAL A 539 25.34 17.27 8.17
CA VAL A 539 23.97 16.75 8.22
C VAL A 539 23.03 17.83 8.78
N ALA A 540 21.87 17.98 8.16
CA ALA A 540 20.84 18.91 8.62
C ALA A 540 20.37 18.58 10.05
N VAL A 541 20.07 19.60 10.85
CA VAL A 541 19.57 19.45 12.24
C VAL A 541 18.34 18.54 12.32
N SER A 542 17.45 18.62 11.34
CA SER A 542 16.24 17.79 11.26
C SER A 542 16.52 16.30 11.02
N GLU A 543 17.70 15.95 10.48
CA GLU A 543 18.06 14.58 10.08
C GLU A 543 19.12 13.94 10.99
N ILE A 544 19.73 14.73 11.88
CA ILE A 544 20.84 14.30 12.74
C ILE A 544 20.46 13.10 13.64
N GLU A 545 19.22 13.06 14.13
CA GLU A 545 18.70 11.98 14.97
C GLU A 545 18.75 10.64 14.21
N GLY A 546 18.23 10.65 12.97
CA GLY A 546 18.21 9.49 12.09
C GLY A 546 19.62 9.07 11.64
N PHE A 547 20.47 10.04 11.30
CA PHE A 547 21.87 9.78 10.94
C PHE A 547 22.63 9.09 12.09
N VAL A 548 22.53 9.63 13.31
CA VAL A 548 23.19 9.07 14.49
C VAL A 548 22.66 7.66 14.79
N ALA A 549 21.34 7.50 14.86
CA ALA A 549 20.71 6.21 15.15
C ALA A 549 21.15 5.11 14.20
N ARG A 550 21.06 5.38 12.88
CA ARG A 550 21.39 4.40 11.85
C ARG A 550 22.89 4.13 11.76
N THR A 551 23.75 5.13 12.00
CA THR A 551 25.21 4.93 12.03
C THR A 551 25.63 3.98 13.14
N ILE A 552 25.09 4.14 14.35
CA ILE A 552 25.36 3.22 15.47
C ILE A 552 24.80 1.82 15.21
N ALA A 553 23.58 1.74 14.63
CA ALA A 553 22.97 0.46 14.29
C ALA A 553 23.76 -0.31 13.20
N ILE A 554 24.43 0.40 12.29
CA ILE A 554 25.31 -0.20 11.27
C ILE A 554 26.57 -0.80 11.92
N ASN A 555 27.24 -0.05 12.78
CA ASN A 555 28.41 -0.51 13.52
C ASN A 555 28.59 0.34 14.78
N SER A 556 28.54 -0.31 15.95
CA SER A 556 28.69 0.34 17.24
C SER A 556 30.06 1.00 17.45
N ASP A 557 31.09 0.58 16.73
CA ASP A 557 32.45 1.13 16.84
C ASP A 557 32.53 2.60 16.38
N PHE A 558 31.54 3.08 15.63
CA PHE A 558 31.45 4.49 15.26
C PHE A 558 30.96 5.41 16.40
N ALA A 559 30.60 4.87 17.57
CA ALA A 559 30.12 5.66 18.71
C ALA A 559 31.09 6.78 19.12
N ASP A 560 32.39 6.52 19.19
CA ASP A 560 33.38 7.53 19.57
C ASP A 560 33.52 8.64 18.52
N ALA A 561 33.35 8.30 17.24
CA ALA A 561 33.34 9.27 16.14
C ALA A 561 32.11 10.17 16.22
N ILE A 562 30.93 9.60 16.51
CA ILE A 562 29.68 10.35 16.72
C ILE A 562 29.79 11.24 17.97
N ILE A 563 30.27 10.73 19.10
CA ILE A 563 30.42 11.53 20.34
C ILE A 563 31.39 12.70 20.10
N SER A 564 32.46 12.46 19.34
CA SER A 564 33.41 13.51 18.97
C SER A 564 32.81 14.54 18.01
N GLY A 565 32.07 14.10 16.98
CA GLY A 565 31.36 14.99 16.06
C GLY A 565 30.27 15.82 16.76
N ALA A 566 29.49 15.19 17.64
CA ALA A 566 28.51 15.85 18.50
C ALA A 566 29.15 16.94 19.36
N SER A 567 30.35 16.68 19.88
CA SER A 567 31.10 17.66 20.66
C SER A 567 31.57 18.84 19.81
N ASP A 568 32.02 18.59 18.58
CA ASP A 568 32.43 19.64 17.65
C ASP A 568 31.25 20.52 17.25
N ILE A 569 30.08 19.90 17.00
CA ILE A 569 28.85 20.60 16.64
C ILE A 569 28.30 21.38 17.83
N ALA A 570 28.18 20.78 19.00
CA ALA A 570 27.70 21.47 20.21
C ALA A 570 28.61 22.63 20.65
N ALA A 571 29.89 22.60 20.29
CA ALA A 571 30.82 23.71 20.51
C ALA A 571 30.62 24.87 19.52
N ARG A 572 30.13 24.59 18.30
CA ARG A 572 29.82 25.59 17.27
C ARG A 572 28.41 26.17 17.42
N ASP A 573 27.45 25.27 17.62
CA ASP A 573 26.02 25.54 17.75
C ASP A 573 25.55 24.97 19.10
N GLY A 574 25.31 25.86 20.06
CA GLY A 574 24.98 25.50 21.43
C GLY A 574 23.52 25.11 21.65
N SER A 575 22.70 24.87 20.61
CA SER A 575 21.27 24.54 20.72
C SER A 575 20.99 23.27 21.56
N LEU A 576 19.98 23.33 22.44
CA LEU A 576 19.54 22.16 23.23
C LEU A 576 18.75 21.16 22.38
N GLU A 577 17.99 21.64 21.40
CA GLU A 577 17.19 20.84 20.48
C GLU A 577 18.08 19.89 19.67
N LEU A 578 19.22 20.41 19.21
CA LEU A 578 20.25 19.63 18.51
C LEU A 578 20.87 18.56 19.42
N VAL A 579 21.23 18.92 20.65
CA VAL A 579 21.76 17.94 21.62
C VAL A 579 20.70 16.88 21.97
N ALA A 580 19.45 17.28 22.14
CA ALA A 580 18.34 16.37 22.39
C ALA A 580 18.15 15.38 21.23
N ALA A 581 18.20 15.85 19.98
CA ALA A 581 18.13 15.01 18.78
C ALA A 581 19.28 13.99 18.71
N ILE A 582 20.52 14.41 19.02
CA ILE A 582 21.68 13.52 19.08
C ILE A 582 21.51 12.46 20.19
N LEU A 583 21.05 12.86 21.39
CA LEU A 583 20.82 11.94 22.50
C LEU A 583 19.73 10.91 22.16
N ARG A 584 18.63 11.32 21.51
CA ARG A 584 17.59 10.40 21.02
C ARG A 584 18.15 9.45 19.97
N GLY A 585 18.97 9.94 19.05
CA GLY A 585 19.65 9.10 18.06
C GLY A 585 20.56 8.06 18.71
N LEU A 586 21.35 8.45 19.72
CA LEU A 586 22.21 7.53 20.48
C LEU A 586 21.39 6.48 21.25
N ASP A 587 20.23 6.85 21.82
CA ASP A 587 19.32 5.89 22.48
C ASP A 587 18.79 4.88 21.47
N ILE A 588 18.23 5.34 20.33
CA ILE A 588 17.68 4.46 19.29
C ILE A 588 18.75 3.51 18.74
N GLY A 589 19.94 4.03 18.43
CA GLY A 589 21.06 3.22 17.95
C GLY A 589 21.55 2.20 18.99
N SER A 590 21.64 2.59 20.26
CA SER A 590 22.03 1.69 21.35
C SER A 590 21.00 0.59 21.59
N ILE A 591 19.71 0.93 21.56
CA ILE A 591 18.61 -0.03 21.66
C ILE A 591 18.73 -1.07 20.53
N GLY A 592 18.86 -0.62 19.28
CA GLY A 592 18.99 -1.51 18.13
C GLY A 592 20.17 -2.48 18.27
N ASN A 593 21.34 -1.96 18.63
CA ASN A 593 22.53 -2.78 18.83
C ASN A 593 22.38 -3.78 20.00
N THR A 594 21.79 -3.35 21.11
CA THR A 594 21.53 -4.22 22.28
C THR A 594 20.58 -5.34 21.92
N VAL A 595 19.52 -5.03 21.18
CA VAL A 595 18.53 -6.01 20.71
C VAL A 595 19.19 -7.07 19.82
N THR A 596 20.11 -6.67 18.92
CA THR A 596 20.82 -7.64 18.06
C THR A 596 21.58 -8.67 18.88
N HIS A 597 22.39 -8.22 19.85
CA HIS A 597 23.14 -9.13 20.73
C HIS A 597 22.21 -9.95 21.64
N TRP A 598 21.11 -9.36 22.10
CA TRP A 598 20.13 -10.06 22.94
C TRP A 598 19.40 -11.18 22.19
N LEU A 599 19.03 -10.96 20.93
CA LEU A 599 18.37 -11.97 20.09
C LEU A 599 19.28 -13.20 19.89
N GLU A 600 20.59 -13.01 19.73
CA GLU A 600 21.57 -14.10 19.70
C GLU A 600 21.61 -14.84 21.04
N ALA A 601 21.64 -14.12 22.16
CA ALA A 601 21.68 -14.70 23.50
C ALA A 601 20.40 -15.46 23.90
N VAL A 602 19.23 -15.08 23.37
CA VAL A 602 17.93 -15.72 23.67
C VAL A 602 17.66 -16.92 22.76
N GLN A 603 18.35 -17.07 21.63
CA GLN A 603 18.16 -18.18 20.70
C GLN A 603 18.14 -19.57 21.37
N PRO A 604 19.01 -19.90 22.36
CA PRO A 604 18.97 -21.20 23.04
C PRO A 604 17.73 -21.46 23.90
N LEU A 605 16.96 -20.42 24.25
CA LEU A 605 15.72 -20.55 25.03
C LEU A 605 14.54 -21.05 24.18
N ASN A 606 14.69 -21.09 22.85
CA ASN A 606 13.70 -21.58 21.88
C ASN A 606 12.29 -20.96 22.05
N LEU A 607 12.24 -19.68 22.41
CA LEU A 607 10.99 -18.92 22.48
C LEU A 607 10.46 -18.64 21.06
N PRO A 608 9.14 -18.77 20.81
CA PRO A 608 8.53 -18.31 19.57
C PRO A 608 8.86 -16.83 19.33
N LYS A 609 9.23 -16.48 18.09
CA LYS A 609 9.65 -15.11 17.74
C LYS A 609 8.63 -14.05 18.18
N THR A 610 7.35 -14.39 18.10
CA THR A 610 6.25 -13.47 18.43
C THR A 610 6.01 -13.28 19.92
N GLN A 611 6.66 -14.09 20.77
CA GLN A 611 6.64 -13.93 22.22
C GLN A 611 7.85 -13.14 22.75
N LEU A 612 8.85 -12.86 21.90
CA LEU A 612 10.04 -12.09 22.31
C LEU A 612 9.69 -10.65 22.70
N THR A 613 8.71 -10.03 22.04
CA THR A 613 8.22 -8.69 22.40
C THR A 613 7.55 -8.67 23.78
N MET A 614 6.92 -9.77 24.19
CA MET A 614 6.36 -9.94 25.53
C MET A 614 7.48 -10.07 26.58
N ALA A 615 8.49 -10.90 26.32
CA ALA A 615 9.66 -11.00 27.19
C ALA A 615 10.37 -9.64 27.38
N ALA A 616 10.50 -8.87 26.30
CA ALA A 616 11.03 -7.52 26.38
C ALA A 616 10.12 -6.56 27.15
N THR A 617 8.80 -6.67 27.00
CA THR A 617 7.85 -5.88 27.79
C THR A 617 8.06 -6.10 29.29
N PHE A 618 8.28 -7.35 29.72
CA PHE A 618 8.64 -7.65 31.12
C PHE A 618 10.00 -7.05 31.54
N ALA A 619 10.98 -7.08 30.64
CA ALA A 619 12.31 -6.52 30.91
C ALA A 619 12.27 -5.01 31.12
N VAL A 620 11.69 -4.27 30.16
CA VAL A 620 11.69 -2.80 30.18
C VAL A 620 10.65 -2.24 31.16
N GLY A 621 9.54 -2.94 31.36
CA GLY A 621 8.56 -2.65 32.41
C GLY A 621 9.05 -2.97 33.83
N LYS A 622 10.24 -3.58 33.97
CA LYS A 622 10.80 -4.04 35.26
C LYS A 622 9.80 -4.88 36.06
N THR A 623 9.00 -5.69 35.37
CA THR A 623 7.97 -6.51 35.99
C THR A 623 8.63 -7.51 36.93
N ALA A 624 8.15 -7.54 38.18
CA ALA A 624 8.56 -8.57 39.14
C ALA A 624 8.13 -9.94 38.61
N GLU A 625 8.93 -10.98 38.89
CA GLU A 625 8.56 -12.34 38.51
C GLU A 625 7.30 -12.75 39.28
N PHE A 626 6.18 -12.88 38.58
CA PHE A 626 4.96 -13.46 39.10
C PHE A 626 4.74 -14.79 38.37
N MET A 627 4.71 -15.90 39.12
CA MET A 627 4.84 -17.23 38.53
C MET A 627 3.50 -17.89 38.19
N PRO A 628 3.22 -18.05 36.91
CA PRO A 628 2.87 -19.35 36.33
C PRO A 628 4.16 -20.02 35.81
N GLU A 629 4.33 -21.33 36.02
CA GLU A 629 5.48 -22.10 35.44
C GLU A 629 5.65 -21.86 33.93
N GLN A 630 4.55 -21.56 33.24
CA GLN A 630 4.47 -21.30 31.81
C GLN A 630 5.24 -20.05 31.34
N LEU A 631 5.56 -19.10 32.22
CA LEU A 631 6.25 -17.85 31.88
C LEU A 631 7.74 -17.83 32.26
N GLY A 632 8.29 -18.89 32.86
CA GLY A 632 9.68 -18.90 33.36
C GLY A 632 10.74 -18.59 32.29
N THR A 633 10.56 -19.11 31.07
CA THR A 633 11.45 -18.82 29.93
C THR A 633 11.40 -17.36 29.48
N HIS A 634 10.22 -16.73 29.56
CA HIS A 634 10.03 -15.31 29.23
C HIS A 634 10.77 -14.40 30.23
N PHE A 635 10.68 -14.70 31.54
CA PHE A 635 11.41 -13.96 32.56
C PHE A 635 12.93 -14.15 32.45
N LYS A 636 13.39 -15.35 32.08
CA LYS A 636 14.82 -15.58 31.79
C LYS A 636 15.30 -14.74 30.60
N ALA A 637 14.54 -14.71 29.50
CA ALA A 637 14.84 -13.84 28.36
C ALA A 637 14.80 -12.35 28.75
N ALA A 638 13.87 -11.95 29.62
CA ALA A 638 13.79 -10.60 30.15
C ALA A 638 15.03 -10.22 30.99
N SER A 639 15.57 -11.14 31.79
CA SER A 639 16.82 -10.91 32.54
C SER A 639 18.01 -10.66 31.63
N LEU A 640 18.18 -11.49 30.58
CA LEU A 640 19.25 -11.32 29.61
C LEU A 640 19.20 -9.95 28.91
N LEU A 641 18.00 -9.44 28.64
CA LEU A 641 17.86 -8.10 28.05
C LEU A 641 18.29 -7.00 29.02
N ARG A 642 17.93 -7.14 30.31
CA ARG A 642 18.34 -6.20 31.37
C ARG A 642 19.85 -6.14 31.52
N GLU A 643 20.53 -7.28 31.45
CA GLU A 643 21.99 -7.39 31.50
C GLU A 643 22.66 -6.82 30.23
N ALA A 644 22.07 -7.00 29.06
CA ALA A 644 22.64 -6.48 27.81
C ALA A 644 22.55 -4.94 27.71
N ALA A 645 21.57 -4.31 28.35
CA ALA A 645 21.25 -2.88 28.23
C ALA A 645 22.26 -1.91 28.88
N HIS A 646 23.44 -2.37 29.34
CA HIS A 646 24.39 -1.57 30.11
C HIS A 646 25.29 -0.58 29.31
N ARG A 647 25.30 -0.58 27.97
CA ARG A 647 26.13 0.35 27.18
C ARG A 647 25.47 1.73 27.00
N GLU A 648 25.87 2.71 27.81
CA GLU A 648 25.32 4.07 27.79
C GLU A 648 26.20 5.11 27.06
N TYR A 649 26.00 5.28 25.75
CA TYR A 649 26.64 6.36 24.98
C TYR A 649 26.19 7.77 25.40
N ARG A 650 24.92 7.91 25.83
CA ARG A 650 24.32 9.18 26.26
C ARG A 650 25.04 9.79 27.46
N LEU A 651 25.31 8.99 28.50
CA LEU A 651 26.06 9.43 29.67
C LEU A 651 27.47 9.93 29.31
N THR A 652 28.14 9.26 28.37
CA THR A 652 29.47 9.65 27.89
C THR A 652 29.42 11.02 27.19
N LEU A 653 28.42 11.25 26.34
CA LEU A 653 28.21 12.55 25.69
C LEU A 653 27.89 13.65 26.72
N LEU A 654 26.97 13.38 27.66
CA LEU A 654 26.60 14.35 28.72
C LEU A 654 27.81 14.74 29.58
N LYS A 655 28.68 13.78 29.92
CA LYS A 655 29.93 14.05 30.66
C LYS A 655 30.89 14.93 29.85
N ARG A 656 31.00 14.72 28.53
CA ARG A 656 31.86 15.52 27.63
C ARG A 656 31.32 16.93 27.38
N LEU A 657 30.00 17.08 27.30
CA LEU A 657 29.30 18.34 27.07
C LEU A 657 28.96 19.11 28.34
N LEU A 658 29.45 18.68 29.51
CA LEU A 658 29.04 19.25 30.79
C LEU A 658 29.19 20.78 30.86
N ARG A 659 30.35 21.32 30.48
CA ARG A 659 30.61 22.78 30.52
C ARG A 659 29.78 23.56 29.49
N PRO A 660 29.73 23.16 28.20
CA PRO A 660 28.83 23.78 27.23
C PRO A 660 27.36 23.81 27.68
N LEU A 661 26.83 22.67 28.16
CA LEU A 661 25.44 22.54 28.56
C LEU A 661 25.07 23.41 29.75
N GLN A 662 25.97 23.58 30.74
CA GLN A 662 25.71 24.48 31.86
C GLN A 662 25.38 25.91 31.40
N ARG A 663 26.04 26.40 30.35
CA ARG A 663 25.75 27.74 29.80
C ARG A 663 24.43 27.77 29.06
N THR A 664 24.17 26.79 28.19
CA THR A 664 22.94 26.75 27.38
C THR A 664 21.69 26.53 28.24
N LEU A 665 21.77 25.68 29.26
CA LEU A 665 20.63 25.33 30.11
C LEU A 665 20.07 26.54 30.87
N HIS A 666 20.85 27.59 31.13
CA HIS A 666 20.34 28.81 31.76
C HIS A 666 19.49 29.68 30.83
N HIS A 667 19.74 29.65 29.51
CA HIS A 667 19.16 30.61 28.56
C HIS A 667 18.18 29.99 27.55
N SER A 668 18.12 28.66 27.47
CA SER A 668 17.19 27.93 26.59
C SER A 668 15.72 28.16 26.90
N SER A 669 14.84 27.96 25.92
CA SER A 669 13.38 27.95 26.14
C SER A 669 12.95 26.76 27.01
N THR A 670 11.77 26.85 27.62
CA THR A 670 11.19 25.75 28.42
C THR A 670 10.84 24.55 27.54
N GLY A 671 10.37 24.76 26.31
CA GLY A 671 10.12 23.69 25.34
C GLY A 671 11.38 22.88 25.01
N ALA A 672 12.47 23.56 24.68
CA ALA A 672 13.76 22.93 24.40
C ALA A 672 14.31 22.17 25.61
N LEU A 673 14.11 22.71 26.82
CA LEU A 673 14.47 22.04 28.06
C LEU A 673 13.67 20.75 28.25
N THR A 674 12.35 20.77 28.05
CA THR A 674 11.50 19.58 28.16
C THR A 674 11.95 18.48 27.20
N GLU A 675 12.23 18.82 25.94
CA GLU A 675 12.72 17.85 24.95
C GLU A 675 14.08 17.26 25.32
N PHE A 676 14.99 18.09 25.84
CA PHE A 676 16.31 17.65 26.31
C PHE A 676 16.19 16.69 27.50
N LEU A 677 15.36 17.02 28.50
CA LEU A 677 15.13 16.14 29.66
C LEU A 677 14.48 14.82 29.23
N ALA A 678 13.52 14.88 28.30
CA ALA A 678 12.88 13.69 27.74
C ALA A 678 13.90 12.78 27.03
N ALA A 679 14.85 13.35 26.27
CA ALA A 679 15.92 12.60 25.60
C ALA A 679 16.90 11.91 26.60
N CYS A 680 16.99 12.41 27.83
CA CYS A 680 17.83 11.85 28.88
C CYS A 680 17.14 10.70 29.66
N ILE A 681 15.83 10.49 29.50
CA ILE A 681 15.09 9.48 30.28
C ILE A 681 15.67 8.07 30.07
N GLY A 682 15.84 7.35 31.19
CA GLY A 682 16.40 6.00 31.21
C GLY A 682 17.92 5.93 31.02
N SER A 683 18.65 7.05 31.17
CA SER A 683 20.11 7.10 31.36
C SER A 683 20.41 7.77 32.69
N GLU A 684 21.59 7.52 33.26
CA GLU A 684 22.07 8.31 34.39
C GLU A 684 22.20 9.80 34.01
N PHE A 685 21.73 10.69 34.87
CA PHE A 685 21.80 12.14 34.64
C PHE A 685 22.85 12.79 35.56
N PRO A 686 23.85 13.52 35.03
CA PRO A 686 24.93 14.07 35.86
C PRO A 686 24.46 15.03 36.95
N GLU A 687 24.85 14.78 38.21
CA GLU A 687 24.49 15.59 39.39
C GLU A 687 24.79 17.10 39.23
N LYS A 688 25.86 17.44 38.51
CA LYS A 688 26.22 18.84 38.23
C LYS A 688 25.19 19.55 37.35
N LEU A 689 24.54 18.84 36.42
CA LEU A 689 23.45 19.40 35.62
C LEU A 689 22.16 19.54 36.43
N ILE A 690 21.87 18.58 37.33
CA ILE A 690 20.74 18.69 38.28
C ILE A 690 20.86 19.98 39.08
N LYS A 691 22.00 20.23 39.72
CA LYS A 691 22.24 21.46 40.49
C LYS A 691 22.11 22.75 39.66
N THR A 692 22.50 22.70 38.38
CA THR A 692 22.37 23.84 37.47
C THR A 692 20.90 24.12 37.16
N LEU A 693 20.10 23.07 36.94
CA LEU A 693 18.67 23.16 36.66
C LEU A 693 17.84 23.50 37.89
N GLU A 694 18.23 23.04 39.08
CA GLU A 694 17.62 23.44 40.35
C GLU A 694 17.69 24.96 40.49
N GLN A 695 18.79 25.61 40.13
CA GLN A 695 18.95 27.08 40.23
C GLN A 695 18.16 27.87 39.18
N ARG A 696 17.70 27.21 38.11
CA ARG A 696 16.96 27.87 37.04
C ARG A 696 15.50 28.08 37.42
N ASP A 697 14.99 29.27 37.20
CA ASP A 697 13.55 29.51 37.16
C ASP A 697 12.99 29.05 35.80
N VAL A 698 11.95 28.23 35.87
CA VAL A 698 11.29 27.66 34.69
C VAL A 698 9.95 28.32 34.40
N GLY A 699 9.45 29.20 35.29
CA GLY A 699 8.20 29.93 35.08
C GLY A 699 6.94 29.03 35.07
N LEU A 700 6.76 28.23 36.12
CA LEU A 700 5.63 27.27 36.20
C LEU A 700 4.26 27.96 36.29
N LEU A 701 4.16 29.22 36.72
CA LEU A 701 2.90 29.94 36.82
C LEU A 701 2.53 30.65 35.52
N GLU A 702 3.53 31.07 34.73
CA GLU A 702 3.32 31.85 33.51
C GLU A 702 3.06 30.98 32.27
N MET A 703 3.61 29.76 32.22
CA MET A 703 3.43 28.88 31.06
C MET A 703 2.07 28.17 31.07
N PRO A 704 1.52 27.71 29.93
CA PRO A 704 0.28 26.91 29.89
C PRO A 704 0.34 25.69 30.83
N LEU A 705 -0.74 25.38 31.56
CA LEU A 705 -0.76 24.32 32.57
C LEU A 705 -0.33 22.96 32.01
N ALA A 706 -0.78 22.60 30.81
CA ALA A 706 -0.38 21.37 30.13
C ALA A 706 1.15 21.28 29.91
N ASN A 707 1.81 22.40 29.61
CA ASN A 707 3.27 22.45 29.46
C ASN A 707 3.98 22.31 30.80
N ALA A 708 3.44 22.92 31.87
CA ALA A 708 3.97 22.79 33.22
C ALA A 708 3.87 21.33 33.71
N VAL A 709 2.73 20.69 33.50
CA VAL A 709 2.51 19.27 33.80
C VAL A 709 3.53 18.40 33.06
N THR A 710 3.66 18.58 31.74
CA THR A 710 4.59 17.78 30.91
C THR A 710 6.05 17.96 31.36
N LEU A 711 6.46 19.18 31.68
CA LEU A 711 7.81 19.47 32.18
C LEU A 711 8.05 18.81 33.54
N LEU A 712 7.11 18.94 34.48
CA LEU A 712 7.21 18.37 35.83
C LEU A 712 7.20 16.84 35.82
N GLU A 713 6.39 16.23 34.95
CA GLU A 713 6.39 14.78 34.72
C GLU A 713 7.72 14.28 34.18
N THR A 714 8.26 14.97 33.18
CA THR A 714 9.53 14.61 32.53
C THR A 714 10.68 14.76 33.53
N ALA A 715 10.73 15.89 34.24
CA ALA A 715 11.72 16.15 35.28
C ALA A 715 11.60 15.17 36.45
N GLY A 716 10.37 14.89 36.91
CA GLY A 716 10.10 13.96 37.99
C GLY A 716 10.46 12.51 37.66
N SER A 717 10.30 12.11 36.39
CA SER A 717 10.70 10.79 35.89
C SER A 717 12.20 10.63 35.75
N LEU A 718 12.92 11.71 35.42
CA LEU A 718 14.38 11.72 35.30
C LEU A 718 15.07 11.84 36.66
N ALA A 719 14.69 12.85 37.45
CA ALA A 719 15.26 13.18 38.74
C ALA A 719 14.18 13.75 39.67
N PRO A 720 13.54 12.94 40.54
CA PRO A 720 12.41 13.36 41.38
C PRO A 720 12.66 14.62 42.22
N LYS A 721 13.92 14.88 42.62
CA LYS A 721 14.31 16.08 43.37
C LYS A 721 14.11 17.37 42.57
N LEU A 722 14.30 17.34 41.26
CA LEU A 722 14.19 18.50 40.40
C LEU A 722 12.76 19.03 40.36
N ALA A 723 11.78 18.15 40.12
CA ALA A 723 10.37 18.52 40.13
C ALA A 723 9.92 19.07 41.49
N ARG A 724 10.41 18.46 42.59
CA ARG A 724 10.14 18.97 43.96
C ARG A 724 10.70 20.38 44.15
N SER A 725 11.96 20.61 43.80
CA SER A 725 12.60 21.92 43.97
C SER A 725 11.90 23.02 43.18
N TRP A 726 11.44 22.75 41.96
CA TRP A 726 10.71 23.72 41.16
C TRP A 726 9.31 24.02 41.72
N VAL A 727 8.56 23.00 42.17
CA VAL A 727 7.26 23.20 42.81
C VAL A 727 7.39 23.95 44.15
N GLU A 728 8.38 23.61 44.97
CA GLU A 728 8.65 24.28 46.25
C GLU A 728 9.01 25.76 46.07
N ARG A 729 9.77 26.11 45.02
CA ARG A 729 10.15 27.51 44.73
C ARG A 729 8.94 28.38 44.42
N VAL A 730 8.00 27.84 43.65
CA VAL A 730 6.82 28.56 43.16
C VAL A 730 5.68 28.55 44.18
N GLY A 731 5.67 27.53 45.06
CA GLY A 731 4.61 27.29 46.02
C GLY A 731 3.58 26.32 45.47
N GLN A 732 3.41 25.17 46.14
CA GLN A 732 2.48 24.12 45.72
C GLN A 732 1.03 24.61 45.73
N ASP A 733 0.64 25.42 46.72
CA ASP A 733 -0.73 25.92 46.85
C ASP A 733 -1.13 26.84 45.68
N ALA A 734 -0.19 27.64 45.16
CA ALA A 734 -0.42 28.49 43.99
C ALA A 734 -0.71 27.66 42.73
N LEU A 735 -0.01 26.53 42.55
CA LEU A 735 -0.26 25.61 41.44
C LEU A 735 -1.60 24.87 41.57
N LEU A 736 -2.00 24.51 42.79
CA LEU A 736 -3.29 23.87 43.05
C LEU A 736 -4.47 24.83 42.87
N GLN A 737 -4.30 26.10 43.28
CA GLN A 737 -5.29 27.16 42.99
C GLN A 737 -5.41 27.39 41.49
N ARG A 738 -4.27 27.44 40.78
CA ARG A 738 -4.24 27.56 39.33
C ARG A 738 -4.99 26.42 38.63
N LEU A 739 -4.78 25.17 39.06
CA LEU A 739 -5.51 24.01 38.54
C LEU A 739 -7.03 24.22 38.65
N GLN A 740 -7.52 24.74 39.78
CA GLN A 740 -8.95 25.02 39.99
C GLN A 740 -9.50 26.14 39.09
N CYS A 741 -8.65 27.08 38.66
CA CYS A 741 -9.05 28.17 37.76
C CYS A 741 -8.95 27.80 36.27
N GLU A 742 -8.15 26.80 35.90
CA GLU A 742 -7.93 26.41 34.50
C GLU A 742 -8.63 25.11 34.08
N MET A 743 -8.76 24.12 34.97
CA MET A 743 -9.38 22.82 34.65
C MET A 743 -10.85 22.80 35.08
N PRO A 744 -11.81 22.62 34.15
CA PRO A 744 -13.24 22.66 34.47
C PRO A 744 -13.73 21.39 35.15
N TRP A 745 -14.84 21.51 35.87
CA TRP A 745 -15.62 20.41 36.43
C TRP A 745 -14.91 19.61 37.51
N ILE A 746 -13.99 20.24 38.26
CA ILE A 746 -13.25 19.55 39.33
C ILE A 746 -13.64 20.07 40.72
N SER A 747 -13.57 19.18 41.71
CA SER A 747 -13.68 19.55 43.11
C SER A 747 -12.39 20.23 43.61
N THR A 748 -12.48 20.89 44.76
CA THR A 748 -11.31 21.48 45.41
C THR A 748 -10.30 20.40 45.75
N VAL A 749 -9.04 20.63 45.36
CA VAL A 749 -7.95 19.69 45.66
C VAL A 749 -7.67 19.67 47.15
N VAL A 750 -7.68 18.47 47.74
CA VAL A 750 -7.37 18.25 49.15
C VAL A 750 -6.18 17.31 49.27
N LEU A 751 -5.20 17.68 50.10
CA LEU A 751 -4.09 16.82 50.46
C LEU A 751 -4.42 16.10 51.77
N ARG A 752 -4.41 14.77 51.75
CA ARG A 752 -4.79 13.93 52.90
C ARG A 752 -3.68 12.92 53.19
N GLN A 753 -3.43 12.64 54.46
CA GLN A 753 -2.57 11.52 54.83
C GLN A 753 -3.37 10.22 54.82
N GLU A 754 -2.91 9.26 54.01
CA GLU A 754 -3.45 7.92 53.90
C GLU A 754 -2.39 6.89 54.37
N PRO A 755 -2.76 5.64 54.68
CA PRO A 755 -1.81 4.60 55.10
C PRO A 755 -0.63 4.39 54.13
N GLU A 756 -0.85 4.61 52.83
CA GLU A 756 0.14 4.46 51.76
C GLU A 756 1.02 5.72 51.57
N GLY A 757 0.70 6.82 52.26
CA GLY A 757 1.41 8.11 52.23
C GLY A 757 0.50 9.29 51.91
N LEU A 758 1.11 10.42 51.54
CA LEU A 758 0.37 11.63 51.17
C LEU A 758 -0.45 11.37 49.89
N ALA A 759 -1.75 11.58 49.98
CA ALA A 759 -2.69 11.48 48.87
C ALA A 759 -3.13 12.87 48.39
N ALA A 760 -3.14 13.06 47.07
CA ALA A 760 -3.81 14.20 46.45
C ALA A 760 -5.19 13.75 45.97
N CYS A 761 -6.23 14.40 46.48
CA CYS A 761 -7.62 14.04 46.22
C CYS A 761 -8.32 15.19 45.49
N ALA A 762 -8.91 14.89 44.34
CA ALA A 762 -9.86 15.78 43.66
C ALA A 762 -10.77 14.92 42.79
N ASP A 763 -12.03 15.31 42.70
CA ASP A 763 -13.09 14.58 42.03
C ASP A 763 -13.54 15.32 40.78
N ILE A 764 -14.11 14.60 39.82
CA ILE A 764 -14.71 15.19 38.62
C ILE A 764 -16.21 15.24 38.79
N PHE A 765 -16.81 16.41 38.60
CA PHE A 765 -18.25 16.58 38.57
C PHE A 765 -18.79 16.14 37.21
N TYR A 766 -19.68 15.15 37.20
CA TYR A 766 -20.36 14.70 35.99
C TYR A 766 -21.51 15.64 35.66
N ILE A 767 -21.41 16.35 34.54
CA ILE A 767 -22.42 17.28 34.06
C ILE A 767 -23.30 16.62 33.00
N SER A 768 -22.71 16.21 31.88
CA SER A 768 -23.39 15.54 30.77
C SER A 768 -22.39 14.84 29.85
N ASP A 769 -22.83 13.81 29.12
CA ASP A 769 -22.03 13.16 28.07
C ASP A 769 -21.70 14.12 26.90
N ARG A 770 -22.47 15.19 26.70
CA ARG A 770 -22.20 16.21 25.67
C ARG A 770 -20.94 17.02 26.01
N LEU A 771 -20.76 17.36 27.28
CA LEU A 771 -19.59 18.09 27.76
C LEU A 771 -18.42 17.17 28.13
N GLN A 772 -18.72 15.94 28.56
CA GLN A 772 -17.76 14.96 29.08
C GLN A 772 -18.01 13.56 28.48
N PRO A 773 -17.79 13.36 27.17
CA PRO A 773 -18.08 12.09 26.49
C PRO A 773 -17.19 10.92 26.93
N ASP A 774 -16.00 11.20 27.47
CA ASP A 774 -15.11 10.20 28.08
C ASP A 774 -14.77 10.59 29.52
N LEU A 775 -15.70 10.27 30.42
CA LEU A 775 -15.56 10.53 31.86
C LEU A 775 -14.36 9.78 32.46
N HIS A 776 -14.04 8.58 31.96
CA HIS A 776 -12.89 7.80 32.43
C HIS A 776 -11.57 8.48 32.06
N GLY A 777 -11.45 8.94 30.82
CA GLY A 777 -10.31 9.70 30.33
C GLY A 777 -10.10 10.99 31.13
N ALA A 778 -11.17 11.73 31.41
CA ALA A 778 -11.12 12.94 32.23
C ALA A 778 -10.55 12.66 33.64
N VAL A 779 -11.02 11.59 34.31
CA VAL A 779 -10.52 11.22 35.65
C VAL A 779 -9.03 10.86 35.60
N ILE A 780 -8.59 10.16 34.56
CA ILE A 780 -7.16 9.83 34.37
C ILE A 780 -6.34 11.10 34.14
N GLU A 781 -6.81 12.05 33.34
CA GLU A 781 -6.14 13.33 33.07
C GLU A 781 -5.98 14.18 34.34
N LEU A 782 -7.02 14.24 35.18
CA LEU A 782 -6.95 14.90 36.49
C LEU A 782 -5.91 14.20 37.39
N CYS A 783 -5.95 12.87 37.47
CA CYS A 783 -4.97 12.12 38.26
C CYS A 783 -3.53 12.41 37.79
N ARG A 784 -3.31 12.38 36.48
CA ARG A 784 -2.00 12.67 35.89
C ARG A 784 -1.52 14.07 36.26
N THR A 785 -2.39 15.07 36.11
CA THR A 785 -2.10 16.47 36.45
C THR A 785 -1.76 16.63 37.94
N LEU A 786 -2.52 15.99 38.83
CA LEU A 786 -2.23 16.03 40.28
C LEU A 786 -0.88 15.41 40.64
N LEU A 787 -0.46 14.30 40.00
CA LEU A 787 0.87 13.71 40.26
C LEU A 787 2.01 14.64 39.87
N ALA A 788 1.82 15.45 38.82
CA ALA A 788 2.82 16.38 38.33
C ALA A 788 2.94 17.59 39.28
N LEU A 789 1.79 18.17 39.67
CA LEU A 789 1.74 19.35 40.55
C LEU A 789 2.08 19.04 42.01
N VAL A 790 1.86 17.80 42.47
CA VAL A 790 2.16 17.36 43.84
C VAL A 790 3.24 16.26 43.80
N PRO A 791 4.52 16.62 43.59
CA PRO A 791 5.62 15.64 43.42
C PRO A 791 5.96 14.85 44.69
N THR A 792 5.36 15.21 45.83
CA THR A 792 5.46 14.51 47.12
C THR A 792 4.34 13.48 47.34
N ALA A 793 3.25 13.54 46.56
CA ALA A 793 2.14 12.60 46.68
C ALA A 793 2.57 11.18 46.28
N ARG A 794 2.16 10.20 47.09
CA ARG A 794 2.36 8.75 46.85
C ARG A 794 1.12 8.11 46.25
N LEU A 795 -0.04 8.73 46.40
CA LEU A 795 -1.34 8.21 46.02
C LEU A 795 -2.19 9.33 45.42
N ILE A 796 -3.07 8.97 44.48
CA ILE A 796 -4.19 9.82 44.07
C ILE A 796 -5.50 9.09 44.23
N ILE A 797 -6.50 9.85 44.65
CA ILE A 797 -7.89 9.41 44.74
C ILE A 797 -8.73 10.40 43.95
N SER A 798 -9.46 9.89 42.97
CA SER A 798 -10.37 10.69 42.15
C SER A 798 -11.58 9.86 41.75
N THR A 799 -12.76 10.44 41.93
CA THR A 799 -14.04 9.82 41.62
C THR A 799 -14.83 10.75 40.73
N ALA A 800 -15.53 10.21 39.72
CA ALA A 800 -16.59 10.97 39.07
C ALA A 800 -17.81 11.01 40.00
N MET A 801 -18.23 12.21 40.36
CA MET A 801 -19.33 12.47 41.28
C MET A 801 -20.57 12.87 40.49
N ALA A 802 -21.71 12.32 40.86
CA ALA A 802 -23.01 12.70 40.36
C ALA A 802 -23.59 13.89 41.18
N PRO A 803 -24.50 14.69 40.60
CA PRO A 803 -25.17 15.81 41.26
C PRO A 803 -25.78 15.52 42.64
N ASP A 804 -26.15 14.28 42.93
CA ASP A 804 -26.68 13.84 44.22
C ASP A 804 -25.60 13.67 45.32
N GLY A 805 -24.33 13.85 44.96
CA GLY A 805 -23.18 13.74 45.86
C GLY A 805 -22.64 12.32 46.03
N LYS A 806 -23.14 11.33 45.28
CA LYS A 806 -22.61 9.96 45.25
C LYS A 806 -21.72 9.75 44.01
N PRO A 807 -20.92 8.66 43.96
CA PRO A 807 -20.22 8.29 42.73
C PRO A 807 -21.17 8.10 41.56
N ALA A 808 -20.85 8.70 40.41
CA ALA A 808 -21.60 8.49 39.18
C ALA A 808 -21.59 7.00 38.84
N GLY A 809 -22.77 6.43 38.59
CA GLY A 809 -22.96 5.00 38.47
C GLY A 809 -24.41 4.52 38.56
N LEU A 810 -24.63 3.22 38.39
CA LEU A 810 -25.95 2.59 38.50
C LEU A 810 -26.00 1.72 39.77
N GLY A 811 -26.94 2.03 40.68
CA GLY A 811 -26.95 1.39 42.01
C GLY A 811 -25.61 1.54 42.73
N ASP A 812 -25.03 0.42 43.17
CA ASP A 812 -23.72 0.39 43.85
C ASP A 812 -22.51 0.42 42.90
N TYR A 813 -22.72 0.42 41.58
CA TYR A 813 -21.64 0.33 40.59
C TYR A 813 -21.20 1.71 40.09
N ALA A 814 -20.06 2.19 40.59
CA ALA A 814 -19.42 3.43 40.11
C ALA A 814 -18.69 3.24 38.77
N ILE A 815 -18.88 4.16 37.81
CA ILE A 815 -18.31 4.04 36.45
C ILE A 815 -16.88 4.58 36.30
N ALA A 816 -16.45 5.52 37.15
CA ALA A 816 -15.13 6.16 37.06
C ALA A 816 -14.55 6.51 38.43
N GLN A 817 -14.15 5.49 39.19
CA GLN A 817 -13.48 5.63 40.48
C GLN A 817 -12.03 5.14 40.40
N LYS A 818 -11.09 5.94 40.86
CA LYS A 818 -9.65 5.65 40.81
C LYS A 818 -8.98 5.89 42.16
N ARG A 819 -8.23 4.88 42.61
CA ARG A 819 -7.24 4.96 43.70
C ARG A 819 -5.91 4.45 43.14
N ILE A 820 -5.02 5.35 42.74
CA ILE A 820 -3.83 4.98 41.94
C ILE A 820 -2.55 5.36 42.70
N PRO A 821 -1.70 4.37 43.06
CA PRO A 821 -0.35 4.63 43.54
C PRO A 821 0.51 5.33 42.48
N ARG A 822 1.41 6.23 42.88
CA ARG A 822 2.27 6.99 41.95
C ARG A 822 3.04 6.08 40.98
N ASP A 823 3.53 4.94 41.46
CA ASP A 823 4.33 4.01 40.66
C ASP A 823 3.52 3.33 39.54
N ASN A 824 2.19 3.38 39.61
CA ASN A 824 1.29 2.75 38.64
C ASN A 824 0.80 3.72 37.54
N LEU A 825 0.97 5.04 37.73
CA LEU A 825 0.61 6.07 36.74
C LEU A 825 1.88 6.78 36.27
N LEU A 826 2.57 6.13 35.34
CA LEU A 826 3.83 6.61 34.78
C LEU A 826 3.60 7.76 33.79
N ALA A 827 4.54 8.70 33.72
CA ALA A 827 4.55 9.74 32.71
C ALA A 827 4.72 9.14 31.29
N ASP A 828 4.02 9.69 30.31
CA ASP A 828 3.98 9.19 28.92
C ASP A 828 5.34 9.00 28.25
N VAL A 829 6.35 9.75 28.69
CA VAL A 829 7.71 9.66 28.12
C VAL A 829 8.35 8.30 28.38
N LEU A 830 8.03 7.64 29.50
CA LEU A 830 8.53 6.30 29.82
C LEU A 830 7.93 5.22 28.91
N PRO A 831 6.59 5.07 28.79
CA PRO A 831 5.98 4.19 27.80
C PRO A 831 6.47 4.45 26.37
N THR A 832 6.69 5.72 25.99
CA THR A 832 7.21 6.07 24.67
C THR A 832 8.59 5.47 24.41
N ARG A 833 9.51 5.56 25.39
CA ARG A 833 10.82 4.89 25.29
C ARG A 833 10.70 3.36 25.30
N ASN A 834 9.81 2.80 26.13
CA ASN A 834 9.59 1.35 26.18
C ASN A 834 9.06 0.79 24.85
N LYS A 835 8.19 1.55 24.16
CA LYS A 835 7.71 1.21 22.81
C LYS A 835 8.85 1.12 21.80
N ARG A 836 9.91 1.93 21.93
CA ARG A 836 11.10 1.86 21.04
C ARG A 836 11.86 0.54 21.17
N TRP A 837 12.01 0.01 22.38
CA TRP A 837 12.60 -1.32 22.60
C TRP A 837 11.78 -2.41 21.90
N ILE A 838 10.45 -2.36 22.08
CA ILE A 838 9.53 -3.33 21.48
C ILE A 838 9.58 -3.21 19.94
N ALA A 839 9.63 -2.00 19.40
CA ALA A 839 9.71 -1.74 17.96
C ALA A 839 11.05 -2.19 17.36
N ALA A 840 12.17 -1.99 18.05
CA ALA A 840 13.49 -2.45 17.59
C ALA A 840 13.56 -3.98 17.51
N ILE A 841 12.99 -4.68 18.50
CA ILE A 841 12.88 -6.14 18.49
C ILE A 841 12.01 -6.58 17.32
N ALA A 842 10.83 -5.98 17.19
CA ALA A 842 9.88 -6.23 16.11
C ALA A 842 10.53 -6.17 14.73
N GLN A 843 11.31 -5.13 14.48
CA GLN A 843 11.98 -4.91 13.21
C GLN A 843 13.05 -5.97 12.91
N GLN A 844 13.75 -6.48 13.92
CA GLN A 844 14.83 -7.47 13.73
C GLN A 844 14.31 -8.92 13.63
N ILE A 845 13.17 -9.24 14.25
CA ILE A 845 12.60 -10.59 14.19
C ILE A 845 11.76 -10.80 12.92
N ALA A 846 11.25 -9.72 12.32
CA ALA A 846 10.40 -9.74 11.14
C ALA A 846 11.16 -10.18 9.86
N PRO A 847 10.45 -10.79 8.89
CA PRO A 847 10.99 -11.03 7.56
C PRO A 847 11.42 -9.74 6.88
N THR A 848 12.29 -9.86 5.87
CA THR A 848 12.85 -8.74 5.11
C THR A 848 11.84 -7.88 4.34
N GLY A 849 10.58 -8.34 4.20
CA GLY A 849 9.51 -7.61 3.51
C GLY A 849 8.11 -8.14 3.81
N VAL A 850 7.10 -7.32 3.56
CA VAL A 850 5.68 -7.64 3.78
C VAL A 850 5.20 -8.70 2.77
N SER A 851 5.67 -8.66 1.52
CA SER A 851 5.34 -9.69 0.53
C SER A 851 5.83 -11.08 0.94
N GLN A 852 6.98 -11.18 1.60
CA GLN A 852 7.47 -12.46 2.13
C GLN A 852 6.56 -12.97 3.25
N TYR A 853 6.21 -12.10 4.21
CA TYR A 853 5.27 -12.44 5.29
C TYR A 853 3.94 -12.94 4.72
N LEU A 854 3.34 -12.20 3.77
CA LEU A 854 2.06 -12.57 3.14
C LEU A 854 2.18 -13.88 2.34
N GLY A 855 3.31 -14.11 1.67
CA GLY A 855 3.56 -15.34 0.91
C GLY A 855 3.62 -16.58 1.81
N GLU A 856 4.37 -16.49 2.92
CA GLU A 856 4.44 -17.57 3.93
C GLU A 856 3.08 -17.82 4.59
N ALA A 857 2.37 -16.75 4.92
CA ALA A 857 1.00 -16.75 5.41
C ALA A 857 0.04 -17.53 4.50
N ILE A 858 0.04 -17.24 3.19
CA ILE A 858 -0.81 -17.94 2.22
C ILE A 858 -0.45 -19.42 2.13
N GLN A 859 0.84 -19.77 2.16
CA GLN A 859 1.25 -21.18 2.18
C GLN A 859 0.72 -21.91 3.42
N LEU A 860 0.79 -21.30 4.59
CA LEU A 860 0.25 -21.87 5.83
C LEU A 860 -1.27 -21.99 5.77
N LEU A 861 -1.98 -20.98 5.26
CA LEU A 861 -3.44 -21.01 5.08
C LEU A 861 -3.87 -22.12 4.10
N ASN A 862 -3.19 -22.22 2.95
CA ASN A 862 -3.47 -23.25 1.94
C ASN A 862 -3.23 -24.67 2.46
N GLY A 863 -2.27 -24.84 3.38
CA GLY A 863 -2.06 -26.11 4.10
C GLY A 863 -3.11 -26.34 5.20
N LEU A 864 -3.46 -25.30 5.97
CA LEU A 864 -4.33 -25.38 7.13
C LEU A 864 -5.78 -25.71 6.76
N VAL A 865 -6.34 -24.97 5.80
CA VAL A 865 -7.79 -24.99 5.52
C VAL A 865 -8.29 -26.40 5.13
N PRO A 866 -7.66 -27.12 4.19
CA PRO A 866 -8.10 -28.46 3.84
C PRO A 866 -7.97 -29.46 5.00
N VAL A 867 -6.87 -29.39 5.76
CA VAL A 867 -6.59 -30.31 6.86
C VAL A 867 -7.54 -30.07 8.04
N LEU A 868 -7.81 -28.80 8.36
CA LEU A 868 -8.76 -28.42 9.39
C LEU A 868 -10.17 -28.91 9.03
N GLU A 869 -10.62 -28.65 7.80
CA GLU A 869 -11.95 -29.08 7.35
C GLU A 869 -12.11 -30.62 7.41
N GLN A 870 -11.08 -31.36 6.99
CA GLN A 870 -11.06 -32.83 7.07
C GLN A 870 -11.05 -33.33 8.52
N THR A 871 -10.34 -32.65 9.41
CA THR A 871 -10.29 -32.97 10.85
C THR A 871 -11.67 -32.78 11.49
N LEU A 872 -12.32 -31.64 11.23
CA LEU A 872 -13.68 -31.36 11.73
C LEU A 872 -14.70 -32.37 11.23
N ASN A 873 -14.70 -32.65 9.92
CA ASN A 873 -15.58 -33.64 9.33
C ASN A 873 -15.37 -35.04 9.93
N SER A 874 -14.13 -35.41 10.25
CA SER A 874 -13.80 -36.70 10.89
C SER A 874 -14.26 -36.74 12.35
N MET A 875 -14.00 -35.67 13.10
CA MET A 875 -14.42 -35.53 14.50
C MET A 875 -15.94 -35.57 14.66
N LEU A 876 -16.69 -34.90 13.79
CA LEU A 876 -18.16 -34.94 13.76
C LEU A 876 -18.71 -36.34 13.50
N ARG A 877 -17.91 -37.22 12.89
CA ARG A 877 -18.24 -38.62 12.64
C ARG A 877 -17.68 -39.57 13.68
N GLY A 878 -17.04 -39.05 14.73
CA GLY A 878 -16.43 -39.83 15.80
C GLY A 878 -15.14 -40.57 15.39
N LYS A 879 -14.42 -40.08 14.36
CA LYS A 879 -13.14 -40.65 13.90
C LYS A 879 -12.01 -39.67 14.14
N ALA A 880 -10.88 -40.16 14.64
CA ALA A 880 -9.64 -39.39 14.76
C ALA A 880 -8.67 -39.81 13.65
N ASP A 881 -8.05 -38.84 12.98
CA ASP A 881 -6.99 -39.08 12.00
C ASP A 881 -5.69 -38.45 12.51
N THR A 882 -4.74 -39.29 12.92
CA THR A 882 -3.46 -38.86 13.48
C THR A 882 -2.59 -38.13 12.46
N LYS A 883 -2.76 -38.37 11.16
CA LYS A 883 -1.97 -37.68 10.12
C LYS A 883 -2.37 -36.22 9.99
N HIS A 884 -3.67 -35.92 10.07
CA HIS A 884 -4.15 -34.54 10.04
C HIS A 884 -3.70 -33.76 11.27
N LEU A 885 -3.71 -34.39 12.46
CA LEU A 885 -3.22 -33.76 13.69
C LEU A 885 -1.72 -33.43 13.63
N GLN A 886 -0.89 -34.29 13.03
CA GLN A 886 0.52 -34.01 12.80
C GLN A 886 0.72 -32.81 11.86
N ALA A 887 -0.01 -32.77 10.74
CA ALA A 887 0.05 -31.64 9.80
C ALA A 887 -0.38 -30.31 10.45
N LEU A 888 -1.41 -30.33 11.31
CA LEU A 888 -1.81 -29.14 12.08
C LEU A 888 -0.74 -28.72 13.10
N GLY A 889 -0.06 -29.67 13.75
CA GLY A 889 1.08 -29.40 14.62
C GLY A 889 2.24 -28.72 13.89
N GLU A 890 2.60 -29.19 12.70
CA GLU A 890 3.63 -28.56 11.86
C GLU A 890 3.26 -27.12 11.46
N ILE A 891 1.97 -26.88 11.17
CA ILE A 891 1.45 -25.54 10.87
C ILE A 891 1.54 -24.64 12.10
N TYR A 892 1.16 -25.14 13.28
CA TYR A 892 1.27 -24.41 14.55
C TYR A 892 2.71 -23.97 14.86
N ASP A 893 3.67 -24.88 14.68
CA ASP A 893 5.09 -24.57 14.90
C ASP A 893 5.63 -23.53 13.90
N ARG A 894 5.15 -23.57 12.65
CA ARG A 894 5.52 -22.60 11.62
C ARG A 894 4.83 -21.25 11.80
N SER A 895 3.57 -21.21 12.22
CA SER A 895 2.85 -19.95 12.48
C SER A 895 3.43 -19.20 13.68
N GLY A 896 4.03 -19.90 14.66
CA GLY A 896 4.83 -19.27 15.73
C GLY A 896 6.06 -18.50 15.24
N LYS A 897 6.52 -18.74 14.01
CA LYS A 897 7.65 -18.04 13.36
C LYS A 897 7.21 -16.93 12.39
N LEU A 898 5.92 -16.88 12.07
CA LEU A 898 5.34 -15.90 11.16
C LEU A 898 5.17 -14.55 11.87
N VAL A 899 6.10 -13.63 11.63
CA VAL A 899 6.05 -12.28 12.20
C VAL A 899 5.71 -11.28 11.09
N ARG A 900 4.74 -10.39 11.33
CA ARG A 900 4.46 -9.27 10.42
C ARG A 900 5.53 -8.20 10.57
N PRO A 901 6.07 -7.62 9.49
CA PRO A 901 6.92 -6.44 9.58
C PRO A 901 6.19 -5.27 10.28
N PRO A 902 6.85 -4.50 11.17
CA PRO A 902 6.22 -3.37 11.82
C PRO A 902 5.93 -2.24 10.82
N ASP A 903 4.78 -1.58 10.95
CA ASP A 903 4.45 -0.40 10.14
C ASP A 903 5.41 0.77 10.48
N ALA A 904 5.59 1.71 9.55
CA ALA A 904 6.49 2.85 9.74
C ALA A 904 6.22 3.64 11.03
N ALA A 905 4.94 3.82 11.39
CA ALA A 905 4.54 4.50 12.63
C ALA A 905 4.97 3.76 13.91
N VAL A 906 5.09 2.43 13.88
CA VAL A 906 5.60 1.62 15.00
C VAL A 906 7.12 1.78 15.10
N VAL A 907 7.82 1.79 13.96
CA VAL A 907 9.28 2.01 13.89
C VAL A 907 9.65 3.40 14.42
N GLU A 908 8.83 4.41 14.15
CA GLU A 908 9.00 5.77 14.67
C GLU A 908 8.59 5.92 16.15
N GLY A 909 8.07 4.86 16.79
CA GLY A 909 7.60 4.89 18.17
C GLY A 909 6.31 5.70 18.38
N ARG A 910 5.62 6.07 17.29
CA ARG A 910 4.33 6.80 17.31
C ARG A 910 3.14 5.88 17.58
N ALA A 911 3.29 4.58 17.33
CA ALA A 911 2.27 3.56 17.58
C ALA A 911 2.77 2.46 18.55
N SER A 912 1.85 1.81 19.27
CA SER A 912 2.17 0.77 20.25
C SER A 912 2.41 -0.59 19.59
N GLY A 913 3.68 -1.02 19.56
CA GLY A 913 4.13 -2.41 19.48
C GLY A 913 3.75 -3.22 18.24
N LEU A 914 4.40 -4.37 18.08
CA LEU A 914 3.89 -5.44 17.23
C LEU A 914 2.60 -5.96 17.88
N ARG A 915 1.45 -5.61 17.32
CA ARG A 915 0.26 -6.44 17.52
C ARG A 915 0.59 -7.81 16.92
N VAL A 916 0.30 -8.89 17.65
CA VAL A 916 0.28 -10.24 17.06
C VAL A 916 -0.57 -10.14 15.82
N ALA A 917 0.01 -10.42 14.65
CA ALA A 917 -0.69 -10.19 13.40
C ALA A 917 -1.99 -10.97 13.41
N ASP A 918 -3.07 -10.36 12.90
CA ASP A 918 -4.40 -10.98 12.90
C ASP A 918 -4.33 -12.36 12.25
N LEU A 919 -3.60 -12.47 11.13
CA LEU A 919 -3.40 -13.71 10.42
C LEU A 919 -2.66 -14.77 11.24
N GLN A 920 -1.63 -14.37 11.98
CA GLN A 920 -0.89 -15.28 12.83
C GLN A 920 -1.77 -15.82 13.98
N SER A 921 -2.57 -14.94 14.58
CA SER A 921 -3.54 -15.32 15.63
C SER A 921 -4.54 -16.33 15.10
N VAL A 922 -5.09 -16.08 13.91
CA VAL A 922 -6.03 -16.97 13.22
C VAL A 922 -5.38 -18.33 12.96
N LEU A 923 -4.18 -18.35 12.37
CA LEU A 923 -3.43 -19.58 12.09
C LEU A 923 -3.15 -20.39 13.37
N ASN A 924 -2.63 -19.74 14.42
CA ASN A 924 -2.31 -20.39 15.70
C ASN A 924 -3.56 -21.01 16.35
N TYR A 925 -4.66 -20.25 16.41
CA TYR A 925 -5.91 -20.74 17.00
C TYR A 925 -6.46 -21.93 16.24
N CYS A 926 -6.58 -21.82 14.92
CA CYS A 926 -7.14 -22.87 14.06
C CYS A 926 -6.27 -24.13 14.01
N ALA A 927 -4.95 -24.02 14.16
CA ALA A 927 -4.04 -25.16 14.14
C ALA A 927 -4.04 -25.97 15.45
N ALA A 928 -4.31 -25.34 16.60
CA ALA A 928 -4.20 -26.01 17.91
C ALA A 928 -5.36 -25.75 18.87
N ASP A 929 -5.58 -24.48 19.26
CA ASP A 929 -6.50 -24.14 20.35
C ASP A 929 -7.96 -24.47 20.01
N PHE A 930 -8.35 -24.35 18.75
CA PHE A 930 -9.68 -24.72 18.29
C PHE A 930 -9.95 -26.23 18.47
N LEU A 931 -8.95 -27.09 18.28
CA LEU A 931 -9.10 -28.52 18.55
C LEU A 931 -9.26 -28.81 20.04
N ARG A 932 -8.53 -28.09 20.90
CA ARG A 932 -8.66 -28.20 22.36
C ARG A 932 -10.05 -27.78 22.81
N ASP A 933 -10.57 -26.70 22.22
CA ASP A 933 -11.94 -26.23 22.46
C ASP A 933 -12.96 -27.32 22.12
N LEU A 934 -12.83 -27.97 20.97
CA LEU A 934 -13.73 -29.04 20.56
C LEU A 934 -13.65 -30.29 21.44
N LEU A 935 -12.46 -30.64 21.96
CA LEU A 935 -12.28 -31.77 22.87
C LEU A 935 -12.92 -31.52 24.25
N ASN A 936 -12.95 -30.26 24.68
CA ASN A 936 -13.55 -29.83 25.96
C ASN A 936 -15.06 -29.60 25.88
N LEU A 937 -15.73 -29.94 24.77
CA LEU A 937 -17.18 -29.85 24.65
C LEU A 937 -17.87 -31.05 25.32
N PRO A 938 -19.01 -30.84 26.00
CA PRO A 938 -19.84 -29.62 26.01
C PRO A 938 -19.51 -28.59 27.12
N THR A 939 -18.62 -28.88 28.07
CA THR A 939 -18.44 -28.08 29.30
C THR A 939 -17.95 -26.65 29.07
N GLN A 940 -17.16 -26.39 28.02
CA GLN A 940 -16.64 -25.04 27.71
C GLN A 940 -17.24 -24.41 26.44
N ALA A 941 -18.46 -24.78 26.06
CA ALA A 941 -19.06 -24.34 24.80
C ALA A 941 -19.18 -22.82 24.64
N ALA A 942 -19.59 -22.10 25.69
CA ALA A 942 -19.70 -20.64 25.66
C ALA A 942 -18.33 -19.95 25.45
N ALA A 943 -17.29 -20.43 26.14
CA ALA A 943 -15.93 -19.90 25.99
C ALA A 943 -15.37 -20.17 24.59
N ALA A 944 -15.59 -21.38 24.05
CA ALA A 944 -15.22 -21.74 22.68
C ALA A 944 -15.98 -20.87 21.65
N TYR A 945 -17.28 -20.66 21.82
CA TYR A 945 -18.08 -19.79 20.96
C TYR A 945 -17.56 -18.35 20.92
N SER A 946 -17.20 -17.81 22.09
CA SER A 946 -16.59 -16.48 22.22
C SER A 946 -15.26 -16.39 21.47
N ARG A 947 -14.35 -17.34 21.71
CA ARG A 947 -13.03 -17.39 21.05
C ARG A 947 -13.15 -17.49 19.53
N ILE A 948 -14.03 -18.35 19.01
CA ILE A 948 -14.26 -18.46 17.56
C ILE A 948 -14.80 -17.14 16.99
N THR A 949 -15.68 -16.45 17.72
CA THR A 949 -16.22 -15.15 17.30
C THR A 949 -15.14 -14.09 17.23
N GLU A 950 -14.24 -14.03 18.20
CA GLU A 950 -13.08 -13.12 18.17
C GLU A 950 -12.14 -13.43 16.99
N VAL A 951 -11.89 -14.72 16.72
CA VAL A 951 -11.05 -15.15 15.60
C VAL A 951 -11.68 -14.84 14.25
N LEU A 952 -13.01 -14.91 14.12
CA LEU A 952 -13.74 -14.48 12.93
C LEU A 952 -13.57 -12.97 12.67
N VAL A 953 -13.61 -12.14 13.72
CA VAL A 953 -13.35 -10.70 13.61
C VAL A 953 -11.93 -10.45 13.11
N ARG A 954 -10.92 -11.15 13.67
CA ARG A 954 -9.52 -11.04 13.21
C ARG A 954 -9.33 -11.54 11.78
N ALA A 955 -9.99 -12.64 11.40
CA ALA A 955 -9.95 -13.14 10.03
C ALA A 955 -10.56 -12.12 9.03
N ASN A 956 -11.67 -11.48 9.40
CA ASN A 956 -12.26 -10.38 8.61
C ASN A 956 -11.31 -9.20 8.50
N SER A 957 -10.73 -8.74 9.61
CA SER A 957 -9.72 -7.68 9.62
C SER A 957 -8.57 -7.99 8.64
N ALA A 958 -8.02 -9.21 8.68
CA ALA A 958 -6.93 -9.62 7.79
C ALA A 958 -7.31 -9.62 6.29
N ILE A 959 -8.57 -9.86 5.93
CA ILE A 959 -9.03 -9.79 4.53
C ILE A 959 -8.96 -8.38 3.98
N TYR A 960 -9.30 -7.37 4.79
CA TYR A 960 -9.44 -5.98 4.36
C TYR A 960 -8.22 -5.12 4.65
N ASN A 961 -7.48 -5.42 5.72
CA ASN A 961 -6.41 -4.56 6.23
C ASN A 961 -5.00 -5.00 5.79
N GLU A 962 -4.82 -6.24 5.32
CA GLU A 962 -3.51 -6.69 4.81
C GLU A 962 -3.34 -6.30 3.32
N PRO A 963 -2.14 -5.86 2.89
CA PRO A 963 -1.88 -5.37 1.53
C PRO A 963 -1.67 -6.52 0.53
N TRP A 964 -2.76 -7.25 0.24
CA TRP A 964 -2.74 -8.42 -0.65
C TRP A 964 -2.30 -8.09 -2.09
N ASP A 965 -2.42 -6.83 -2.50
CA ASP A 965 -1.99 -6.33 -3.81
C ASP A 965 -0.47 -6.47 -4.06
N LEU A 966 0.33 -6.58 -2.99
CA LEU A 966 1.78 -6.87 -3.08
C LEU A 966 2.09 -8.24 -3.69
N LEU A 967 1.15 -9.20 -3.61
CA LEU A 967 1.30 -10.56 -4.16
C LEU A 967 0.55 -10.76 -5.48
N GLY A 968 -0.32 -9.84 -5.87
CA GLY A 968 -1.12 -9.91 -7.10
C GLY A 968 -2.54 -9.38 -6.90
N ASP A 969 -3.38 -9.54 -7.93
CA ASP A 969 -4.74 -8.98 -7.93
C ASP A 969 -5.72 -9.91 -7.19
N GLY A 970 -5.76 -9.87 -5.86
CA GLY A 970 -6.91 -10.40 -5.11
C GLY A 970 -6.65 -10.92 -3.69
N ARG A 971 -7.76 -11.10 -2.96
CA ARG A 971 -7.80 -11.67 -1.61
C ARG A 971 -7.61 -13.20 -1.66
N PRO A 972 -6.94 -13.84 -0.68
CA PRO A 972 -6.73 -15.28 -0.68
C PRO A 972 -8.07 -16.05 -0.55
N PRO A 973 -8.43 -16.93 -1.51
CA PRO A 973 -9.66 -17.73 -1.43
C PRO A 973 -9.73 -18.62 -0.20
N SER A 974 -8.57 -19.13 0.25
CA SER A 974 -8.45 -19.96 1.45
C SER A 974 -8.88 -19.22 2.71
N LEU A 975 -8.70 -17.90 2.79
CA LEU A 975 -9.11 -17.12 3.96
C LEU A 975 -10.64 -16.99 4.03
N SER A 976 -11.30 -16.74 2.90
CA SER A 976 -12.77 -16.79 2.81
C SER A 976 -13.31 -18.19 3.15
N ARG A 977 -12.65 -19.24 2.66
CA ARG A 977 -13.03 -20.61 3.01
C ARG A 977 -12.86 -20.91 4.51
N LEU A 978 -11.81 -20.39 5.15
CA LEU A 978 -11.61 -20.53 6.58
C LEU A 978 -12.74 -19.85 7.38
N GLN A 979 -13.19 -18.67 6.96
CA GLN A 979 -14.32 -18.00 7.61
C GLN A 979 -15.60 -18.85 7.53
N GLU A 980 -15.93 -19.37 6.36
CA GLU A 980 -17.09 -20.26 6.20
C GLU A 980 -17.00 -21.48 7.14
N ILE A 981 -15.81 -22.07 7.29
CA ILE A 981 -15.58 -23.20 8.20
C ILE A 981 -15.78 -22.79 9.66
N LEU A 982 -15.22 -21.64 10.06
CA LEU A 982 -15.32 -21.12 11.42
C LEU A 982 -16.76 -20.73 11.78
N GLU A 983 -17.52 -20.14 10.86
CA GLU A 983 -18.95 -19.84 11.04
C GLU A 983 -19.77 -21.11 11.22
N GLN A 984 -19.57 -22.11 10.36
CA GLN A 984 -20.23 -23.41 10.48
C GLN A 984 -19.87 -24.11 11.79
N ALA A 985 -18.61 -24.06 12.19
CA ALA A 985 -18.15 -24.62 13.45
C ALA A 985 -18.76 -23.90 14.66
N ARG A 986 -18.86 -22.57 14.63
CA ARG A 986 -19.47 -21.78 15.69
C ARG A 986 -20.91 -22.20 15.97
N LEU A 987 -21.70 -22.46 14.92
CA LEU A 987 -23.07 -22.99 15.04
C LEU A 987 -23.09 -24.36 15.71
N VAL A 988 -22.20 -25.27 15.29
CA VAL A 988 -22.08 -26.61 15.86
C VAL A 988 -21.68 -26.56 17.34
N VAL A 989 -20.70 -25.73 17.71
CA VAL A 989 -20.24 -25.56 19.10
C VAL A 989 -21.39 -25.07 20.00
N GLY A 990 -22.14 -24.06 19.53
CA GLY A 990 -23.30 -23.54 20.25
C GLY A 990 -24.38 -24.60 20.49
N ALA A 991 -24.77 -25.34 19.44
CA ALA A 991 -25.75 -26.41 19.55
C ALA A 991 -25.28 -27.57 20.46
N THR A 992 -23.98 -27.88 20.44
CA THR A 992 -23.36 -28.90 21.30
C THR A 992 -23.52 -28.53 22.78
N GLY A 993 -23.20 -27.29 23.13
CA GLY A 993 -23.34 -26.74 24.48
C GLY A 993 -24.79 -26.71 24.95
N ALA A 994 -25.70 -26.25 24.08
CA ALA A 994 -27.13 -26.18 24.39
C ALA A 994 -27.72 -27.55 24.73
N ARG A 995 -27.35 -28.58 23.97
CA ARG A 995 -27.85 -29.95 24.17
C ARG A 995 -27.09 -30.74 25.25
N GLN A 996 -26.00 -30.20 25.79
CA GLN A 996 -25.09 -30.91 26.70
C GLN A 996 -24.67 -32.29 26.15
N THR A 997 -24.40 -32.34 24.83
CA THR A 997 -24.00 -33.58 24.14
C THR A 997 -22.59 -33.46 23.58
N LYS A 998 -21.96 -34.58 23.23
CA LYS A 998 -20.67 -34.54 22.50
C LYS A 998 -20.91 -34.19 21.04
N VAL A 999 -19.93 -33.52 20.42
CA VAL A 999 -19.99 -33.02 19.03
C VAL A 999 -20.40 -34.10 18.01
N HIS A 1000 -19.92 -35.34 18.15
CA HIS A 1000 -20.24 -36.44 17.23
C HIS A 1000 -21.64 -37.06 17.43
N LEU A 1001 -22.35 -36.68 18.50
CA LEU A 1001 -23.70 -37.16 18.83
C LEU A 1001 -24.80 -36.17 18.44
N LEU A 1002 -24.45 -34.95 18.03
CA LEU A 1002 -25.39 -33.89 17.66
C LEU A 1002 -26.43 -34.31 16.62
N ASN A 1003 -26.04 -35.18 15.66
CA ASN A 1003 -26.96 -35.71 14.65
C ASN A 1003 -26.54 -37.12 14.16
N LEU A 1004 -26.80 -38.14 15.00
CA LEU A 1004 -26.42 -39.54 14.77
C LEU A 1004 -26.88 -40.15 13.43
N ARG A 1005 -28.01 -39.69 12.89
CA ARG A 1005 -28.57 -40.19 11.62
C ARG A 1005 -27.81 -39.65 10.41
N LEU A 1006 -27.47 -38.35 10.41
CA LEU A 1006 -26.71 -37.70 9.34
C LEU A 1006 -25.21 -38.05 9.42
N ALA A 1007 -24.62 -38.16 10.61
CA ALA A 1007 -23.19 -38.49 10.76
C ALA A 1007 -22.79 -39.86 10.15
N LYS A 1008 -23.74 -40.80 10.04
CA LYS A 1008 -23.51 -42.15 9.49
C LYS A 1008 -23.73 -42.26 7.98
N SER A 1009 -24.59 -41.42 7.38
CA SER A 1009 -24.98 -41.50 5.96
C SER A 1009 -24.27 -40.48 5.06
N VAL A 1010 -23.63 -39.47 5.65
CA VAL A 1010 -23.05 -38.33 4.93
C VAL A 1010 -21.67 -38.63 4.34
N ASN A 1011 -21.40 -38.07 3.15
CA ASN A 1011 -20.10 -38.12 2.49
C ASN A 1011 -19.00 -37.55 3.42
N ARG A 1012 -17.79 -38.10 3.36
CA ARG A 1012 -16.68 -37.79 4.28
C ARG A 1012 -16.33 -36.30 4.35
N ASN A 1013 -16.65 -35.52 3.32
CA ASN A 1013 -16.24 -34.10 3.19
C ASN A 1013 -17.39 -33.10 3.42
N SER A 1014 -18.60 -33.53 3.80
CA SER A 1014 -19.76 -32.61 3.90
C SER A 1014 -20.47 -32.63 5.26
N ALA A 1015 -19.89 -33.28 6.28
CA ALA A 1015 -20.50 -33.42 7.60
C ALA A 1015 -20.69 -32.07 8.29
N LEU A 1016 -19.68 -31.21 8.30
CA LEU A 1016 -19.74 -29.87 8.91
C LEU A 1016 -20.87 -29.03 8.31
N ARG A 1017 -20.86 -28.89 6.97
CA ARG A 1017 -21.87 -28.10 6.23
C ARG A 1017 -23.29 -28.61 6.45
N LEU A 1018 -23.52 -29.92 6.41
CA LEU A 1018 -24.87 -30.47 6.55
C LEU A 1018 -25.41 -30.36 7.98
N ILE A 1019 -24.55 -30.57 8.98
CA ILE A 1019 -24.93 -30.38 10.38
C ILE A 1019 -25.20 -28.90 10.65
N SER A 1020 -24.34 -27.99 10.18
CA SER A 1020 -24.53 -26.55 10.39
C SER A 1020 -25.82 -26.03 9.74
N VAL A 1021 -26.18 -26.50 8.53
CA VAL A 1021 -27.46 -26.15 7.89
C VAL A 1021 -28.65 -26.64 8.72
N GLY A 1022 -28.59 -27.86 9.25
CA GLY A 1022 -29.65 -28.37 10.13
C GLY A 1022 -29.77 -27.58 11.44
N VAL A 1023 -28.64 -27.15 12.01
CA VAL A 1023 -28.61 -26.27 13.19
C VAL A 1023 -29.17 -24.88 12.86
N GLN A 1024 -28.83 -24.30 11.70
CA GLN A 1024 -29.38 -23.02 11.28
C GLN A 1024 -30.91 -23.06 11.14
N GLN A 1025 -31.45 -24.11 10.52
CA GLN A 1025 -32.90 -24.30 10.42
C GLN A 1025 -33.59 -24.42 11.80
N GLU A 1026 -32.91 -25.00 12.78
CA GLU A 1026 -33.38 -25.04 14.17
C GLU A 1026 -33.38 -23.66 14.83
N ILE A 1027 -32.33 -22.86 14.62
CA ILE A 1027 -32.26 -21.46 15.09
C ILE A 1027 -33.40 -20.65 14.48
N ASP A 1028 -33.61 -20.77 13.17
CA ASP A 1028 -34.66 -20.02 12.46
C ASP A 1028 -36.05 -20.40 13.03
N ARG A 1029 -36.28 -21.68 13.30
CA ARG A 1029 -37.52 -22.17 13.92
C ARG A 1029 -37.70 -21.65 15.35
N VAL A 1030 -36.64 -21.67 16.18
CA VAL A 1030 -36.69 -21.13 17.55
C VAL A 1030 -36.95 -19.62 17.54
N THR A 1031 -36.34 -18.89 16.61
CA THR A 1031 -36.53 -17.45 16.43
C THR A 1031 -37.97 -17.12 16.06
N GLN A 1032 -38.55 -17.86 15.11
CA GLN A 1032 -39.96 -17.71 14.72
C GLN A 1032 -40.92 -18.05 15.87
N GLN A 1033 -40.63 -19.10 16.64
CA GLN A 1033 -41.43 -19.48 17.80
C GLN A 1033 -41.39 -18.40 18.89
N LEU A 1034 -40.20 -17.85 19.16
CA LEU A 1034 -40.01 -16.79 20.15
C LEU A 1034 -40.71 -15.49 19.71
N ASN A 1035 -40.61 -15.09 18.44
CA ASN A 1035 -41.36 -13.94 17.91
C ASN A 1035 -42.87 -14.11 18.15
N ALA A 1036 -43.43 -15.26 17.77
CA ALA A 1036 -44.87 -15.53 17.95
C ALA A 1036 -45.29 -15.61 19.43
N GLU A 1037 -44.42 -16.08 20.33
CA GLU A 1037 -44.67 -16.11 21.77
C GLU A 1037 -44.68 -14.70 22.37
N ILE A 1038 -43.70 -13.87 21.99
CA ILE A 1038 -43.59 -12.48 22.44
C ILE A 1038 -44.79 -11.66 21.96
N GLU A 1039 -45.21 -11.79 20.70
CA GLU A 1039 -46.42 -11.15 20.19
C GLU A 1039 -47.68 -11.61 20.94
N ARG A 1040 -47.77 -12.91 21.27
CA ARG A 1040 -48.90 -13.45 22.06
C ARG A 1040 -48.94 -12.88 23.47
N ILE A 1041 -47.80 -12.64 24.11
CA ILE A 1041 -47.72 -12.06 25.45
C ILE A 1041 -48.28 -10.64 25.46
N VAL A 1042 -47.92 -9.82 24.46
CA VAL A 1042 -48.44 -8.46 24.34
C VAL A 1042 -49.94 -8.49 23.99
N ALA A 1043 -50.37 -9.41 23.13
CA ALA A 1043 -51.79 -9.61 22.80
C ALA A 1043 -52.64 -10.01 24.02
N ALA A 1044 -52.09 -10.77 24.96
CA ALA A 1044 -52.79 -11.15 26.19
C ALA A 1044 -53.03 -9.96 27.15
N ALA A 1045 -52.21 -8.90 27.05
CA ALA A 1045 -52.42 -7.63 27.74
C ALA A 1045 -53.38 -6.68 26.98
N GLY A 1046 -53.90 -7.09 25.81
CA GLY A 1046 -54.86 -6.28 25.02
C GLY A 1046 -54.21 -5.38 23.96
N TYR A 1047 -52.89 -5.43 23.79
CA TYR A 1047 -52.15 -4.59 22.84
C TYR A 1047 -51.66 -5.39 21.63
N ARG A 1048 -51.32 -4.72 20.53
CA ARG A 1048 -50.69 -5.36 19.36
C ARG A 1048 -49.19 -5.13 19.38
N ALA A 1049 -48.41 -6.10 18.94
CA ALA A 1049 -46.97 -5.94 18.80
C ALA A 1049 -46.41 -6.69 17.59
N LEU A 1050 -45.19 -6.31 17.19
CA LEU A 1050 -44.37 -6.99 16.19
C LEU A 1050 -43.03 -7.35 16.84
N ALA A 1051 -42.65 -8.63 16.78
CA ALA A 1051 -41.40 -9.10 17.37
C ALA A 1051 -40.34 -9.41 16.31
N ALA A 1052 -39.11 -8.96 16.55
CA ALA A 1052 -37.95 -9.17 15.68
C ALA A 1052 -36.74 -9.68 16.50
N CYS A 1053 -36.77 -10.96 16.88
CA CYS A 1053 -35.63 -11.62 17.52
C CYS A 1053 -34.47 -11.79 16.54
N ARG A 1054 -33.25 -11.48 16.99
CA ARG A 1054 -32.04 -11.49 16.14
C ARG A 1054 -30.84 -12.12 16.85
N PRO A 1055 -29.88 -12.72 16.13
CA PRO A 1055 -28.61 -13.15 16.71
C PRO A 1055 -27.85 -11.99 17.37
N GLU A 1056 -27.34 -12.23 18.58
CA GLU A 1056 -26.52 -11.27 19.33
C GLU A 1056 -25.09 -11.80 19.48
N GLN A 1057 -24.09 -10.90 19.44
CA GLN A 1057 -22.70 -11.28 19.68
C GLN A 1057 -22.43 -11.57 21.17
N ALA A 1058 -23.15 -10.89 22.06
CA ALA A 1058 -23.10 -11.12 23.50
C ALA A 1058 -23.63 -12.52 23.84
N ILE A 1059 -22.90 -13.23 24.68
CA ILE A 1059 -23.22 -14.60 25.11
C ILE A 1059 -24.10 -14.52 26.37
N THR A 1060 -25.23 -13.82 26.26
CA THR A 1060 -26.17 -13.61 27.35
C THR A 1060 -27.42 -14.46 27.15
N GLY A 1061 -27.78 -15.25 28.16
CA GLY A 1061 -28.92 -16.16 28.11
C GLY A 1061 -28.66 -17.50 27.39
N PRO A 1062 -29.72 -18.28 27.13
CA PRO A 1062 -29.60 -19.60 26.53
C PRO A 1062 -29.41 -19.54 25.00
N TRP A 1063 -28.59 -20.45 24.47
CA TRP A 1063 -28.37 -20.60 23.03
C TRP A 1063 -29.67 -21.05 22.31
N PRO A 1064 -29.98 -20.54 21.09
CA PRO A 1064 -29.24 -19.53 20.35
C PRO A 1064 -29.23 -18.18 21.07
N TYR A 1065 -28.08 -17.51 21.05
CA TYR A 1065 -27.90 -16.19 21.65
C TYR A 1065 -28.65 -15.17 20.80
N LEU A 1066 -29.84 -14.80 21.26
CA LEU A 1066 -30.77 -13.92 20.58
C LEU A 1066 -31.06 -12.70 21.46
N VAL A 1067 -31.13 -11.52 20.84
CA VAL A 1067 -31.78 -10.34 21.41
C VAL A 1067 -33.25 -10.33 20.99
N VAL A 1068 -34.12 -9.96 21.92
CA VAL A 1068 -35.57 -9.83 21.67
C VAL A 1068 -35.91 -8.36 21.48
N ASN A 1069 -36.29 -7.99 20.25
CA ASN A 1069 -36.78 -6.65 19.95
C ASN A 1069 -38.29 -6.70 19.71
N VAL A 1070 -39.02 -5.76 20.30
CA VAL A 1070 -40.49 -5.71 20.25
C VAL A 1070 -40.93 -4.30 19.93
N VAL A 1071 -41.78 -4.14 18.93
CA VAL A 1071 -42.50 -2.90 18.69
C VAL A 1071 -43.92 -3.06 19.22
N VAL A 1072 -44.33 -2.22 20.17
CA VAL A 1072 -45.70 -2.19 20.71
C VAL A 1072 -46.49 -1.13 19.95
N LEU A 1073 -47.60 -1.54 19.31
CA LEU A 1073 -48.46 -0.67 18.53
C LEU A 1073 -49.53 -0.05 19.44
N LEU A 1074 -49.54 1.28 19.50
CA LEU A 1074 -50.42 2.12 20.32
C LEU A 1074 -51.33 2.97 19.42
N ASN A 1075 -52.46 3.42 19.96
CA ASN A 1075 -53.33 4.36 19.25
C ASN A 1075 -52.78 5.78 19.35
N ASN A 1076 -52.30 6.17 20.53
CA ASN A 1076 -51.61 7.42 20.79
C ASN A 1076 -50.33 7.15 21.59
N LEU A 1077 -49.41 8.11 21.61
CA LEU A 1077 -48.17 7.94 22.37
C LEU A 1077 -48.39 8.08 23.89
N GLU A 1078 -49.43 8.79 24.34
CA GLU A 1078 -49.75 8.99 25.76
C GLU A 1078 -50.05 7.67 26.52
N GLU A 1079 -50.57 6.67 25.80
CA GLU A 1079 -50.80 5.31 26.29
C GLU A 1079 -49.49 4.55 26.60
N TRP A 1080 -48.32 5.05 26.19
CA TRP A 1080 -47.05 4.32 26.30
C TRP A 1080 -46.68 3.94 27.73
N LEU A 1081 -46.69 4.89 28.67
CA LEU A 1081 -46.27 4.62 30.06
C LEU A 1081 -47.18 3.59 30.75
N PRO A 1082 -48.52 3.74 30.72
CA PRO A 1082 -49.42 2.70 31.22
C PRO A 1082 -49.23 1.35 30.52
N THR A 1083 -49.09 1.35 29.18
CA THR A 1083 -48.89 0.11 28.42
C THR A 1083 -47.59 -0.57 28.81
N LEU A 1084 -46.50 0.19 28.97
CA LEU A 1084 -45.19 -0.32 29.35
C LEU A 1084 -45.26 -0.99 30.72
N GLU A 1085 -45.95 -0.40 31.71
CA GLU A 1085 -46.15 -1.02 33.03
C GLU A 1085 -46.85 -2.38 32.93
N GLU A 1086 -47.84 -2.50 32.04
CA GLU A 1086 -48.59 -3.75 31.84
C GLU A 1086 -47.80 -4.83 31.08
N VAL A 1087 -47.03 -4.46 30.04
CA VAL A 1087 -46.35 -5.43 29.17
C VAL A 1087 -44.91 -5.73 29.57
N ALA A 1088 -44.22 -4.84 30.30
CA ALA A 1088 -42.80 -4.98 30.63
C ALA A 1088 -42.50 -6.27 31.42
N LEU A 1089 -43.20 -6.50 32.53
CA LEU A 1089 -42.95 -7.67 33.38
C LEU A 1089 -43.31 -9.01 32.69
N PRO A 1090 -44.46 -9.13 31.99
CA PRO A 1090 -44.76 -10.30 31.17
C PRO A 1090 -43.73 -10.56 30.07
N LEU A 1091 -43.28 -9.54 29.35
CA LEU A 1091 -42.26 -9.66 28.31
C LEU A 1091 -40.91 -10.06 28.90
N LEU A 1092 -40.52 -9.48 30.04
CA LEU A 1092 -39.34 -9.89 30.77
C LEU A 1092 -39.43 -11.38 31.15
N ARG A 1093 -40.58 -11.88 31.59
CA ARG A 1093 -40.72 -13.32 31.89
C ARG A 1093 -40.72 -14.20 30.64
N GLY A 1094 -41.30 -13.73 29.54
CA GLY A 1094 -41.46 -14.50 28.30
C GLY A 1094 -40.27 -14.53 27.35
N ARG A 1095 -39.34 -13.58 27.44
CA ARG A 1095 -38.11 -13.54 26.59
C ARG A 1095 -37.16 -14.73 26.84
N GLY A 1096 -37.29 -15.38 27.99
CA GLY A 1096 -36.35 -16.38 28.50
C GLY A 1096 -35.18 -15.76 29.28
N LEU A 1097 -34.71 -16.49 30.30
CA LEU A 1097 -33.70 -16.01 31.26
C LEU A 1097 -32.44 -15.44 30.58
N GLY A 1098 -32.00 -14.26 30.99
CA GLY A 1098 -30.72 -13.67 30.60
C GLY A 1098 -30.64 -13.12 29.17
N ARG A 1099 -31.71 -13.17 28.36
CA ARG A 1099 -31.73 -12.48 27.06
C ARG A 1099 -31.96 -10.99 27.25
N ARG A 1100 -31.36 -10.17 26.40
CA ARG A 1100 -31.68 -8.75 26.33
C ARG A 1100 -33.04 -8.55 25.65
N LEU A 1101 -33.87 -7.69 26.23
CA LEU A 1101 -35.14 -7.25 25.70
C LEU A 1101 -35.07 -5.76 25.37
N THR A 1102 -35.57 -5.39 24.21
CA THR A 1102 -35.78 -4.00 23.82
C THR A 1102 -37.22 -3.82 23.37
N ILE A 1103 -37.91 -2.84 23.94
CA ILE A 1103 -39.31 -2.52 23.63
C ILE A 1103 -39.35 -1.11 23.07
N VAL A 1104 -39.98 -0.93 21.92
CA VAL A 1104 -40.15 0.34 21.22
C VAL A 1104 -41.64 0.63 21.05
N PRO A 1105 -42.15 1.79 21.47
CA PRO A 1105 -43.52 2.17 21.16
C PRO A 1105 -43.64 2.62 19.70
N ALA A 1106 -44.79 2.34 19.09
CA ALA A 1106 -45.18 2.88 17.81
C ALA A 1106 -46.62 3.37 17.84
N ALA A 1107 -46.87 4.64 17.53
CA ALA A 1107 -48.20 5.23 17.47
C ALA A 1107 -48.58 5.50 16.00
N SER A 1108 -49.84 5.22 15.61
CA SER A 1108 -50.32 5.36 14.22
C SER A 1108 -49.43 4.67 13.16
N GLY A 1109 -48.75 3.58 13.53
CA GLY A 1109 -47.84 2.84 12.64
C GLY A 1109 -46.42 3.42 12.52
N VAL A 1110 -46.08 4.45 13.29
CA VAL A 1110 -44.76 5.09 13.31
C VAL A 1110 -44.01 4.72 14.60
N PRO A 1111 -42.85 4.03 14.53
CA PRO A 1111 -42.06 3.73 15.73
C PRO A 1111 -41.28 4.95 16.24
N PHE A 1112 -41.11 5.01 17.56
CA PHE A 1112 -40.39 6.06 18.29
C PHE A 1112 -39.17 5.45 19.03
N PRO A 1113 -38.03 5.27 18.34
CA PRO A 1113 -36.84 4.61 18.91
C PRO A 1113 -36.21 5.35 20.10
N ASP A 1114 -36.45 6.65 20.20
CA ASP A 1114 -36.04 7.53 21.30
C ASP A 1114 -36.79 7.26 22.61
N GLN A 1115 -37.96 6.61 22.53
CA GLN A 1115 -38.76 6.18 23.69
C GLN A 1115 -38.54 4.71 24.05
N ALA A 1116 -37.54 4.07 23.44
CA ALA A 1116 -37.27 2.67 23.68
C ALA A 1116 -36.78 2.41 25.11
N VAL A 1117 -37.19 1.27 25.65
CA VAL A 1117 -36.61 0.73 26.89
C VAL A 1117 -35.86 -0.55 26.58
N SER A 1118 -34.68 -0.72 27.16
CA SER A 1118 -33.83 -1.88 26.90
C SER A 1118 -33.18 -2.37 28.18
N GLY A 1119 -32.96 -3.68 28.27
CA GLY A 1119 -32.27 -4.26 29.42
C GLY A 1119 -32.30 -5.78 29.46
N ILE A 1120 -31.59 -6.34 30.44
CA ILE A 1120 -31.68 -7.77 30.76
C ILE A 1120 -32.67 -7.92 31.90
N ASP A 1121 -32.28 -7.68 33.14
CA ASP A 1121 -33.17 -7.89 34.29
C ASP A 1121 -34.00 -6.65 34.67
N VAL A 1122 -33.46 -5.46 34.37
CA VAL A 1122 -34.12 -4.16 34.57
C VAL A 1122 -34.18 -3.46 33.22
N LEU A 1123 -35.36 -3.01 32.81
CA LEU A 1123 -35.52 -2.19 31.62
C LEU A 1123 -35.25 -0.73 31.96
N LEU A 1124 -34.33 -0.12 31.23
CA LEU A 1124 -33.99 1.30 31.37
C LEU A 1124 -34.37 2.04 30.10
N PRO A 1125 -34.79 3.31 30.19
CA PRO A 1125 -34.93 4.19 29.03
C PRO A 1125 -33.59 4.25 28.30
N LEU A 1126 -33.54 3.72 27.08
CA LEU A 1126 -32.32 3.65 26.29
C LEU A 1126 -32.69 3.88 24.81
N PRO A 1127 -32.43 5.10 24.28
CA PRO A 1127 -32.67 5.40 22.88
C PRO A 1127 -31.98 4.39 21.96
N LEU A 1128 -32.74 3.88 21.00
CA LEU A 1128 -32.27 2.84 20.09
C LEU A 1128 -31.44 3.44 18.97
N THR A 1129 -30.14 3.16 18.96
CA THR A 1129 -29.20 3.66 17.93
C THR A 1129 -29.18 2.79 16.67
N ASP A 1130 -29.40 1.49 16.80
CA ASP A 1130 -29.54 0.56 15.66
C ASP A 1130 -31.02 0.42 15.24
N ILE A 1131 -31.46 1.31 14.36
CA ILE A 1131 -32.83 1.30 13.79
C ILE A 1131 -32.97 0.40 12.56
N SER A 1132 -31.91 -0.28 12.13
CA SER A 1132 -31.89 -1.06 10.88
C SER A 1132 -32.96 -2.17 10.85
N TRP A 1133 -33.35 -2.67 12.02
CA TRP A 1133 -34.33 -3.74 12.16
C TRP A 1133 -35.79 -3.31 12.06
N LEU A 1134 -36.08 -2.02 12.22
CA LEU A 1134 -37.41 -1.49 12.01
C LEU A 1134 -37.80 -1.60 10.53
N GLY A 1135 -36.83 -1.41 9.62
CA GLY A 1135 -37.05 -1.59 8.18
C GLY A 1135 -37.40 -3.03 7.76
N GLU A 1136 -36.97 -4.04 8.51
CA GLU A 1136 -37.38 -5.44 8.27
C GLU A 1136 -38.84 -5.73 8.67
N LEU A 1137 -39.42 -4.87 9.52
CA LEU A 1137 -40.82 -4.92 9.92
C LEU A 1137 -41.69 -4.00 9.05
N ASP A 1138 -41.15 -3.48 7.94
CA ASP A 1138 -41.77 -2.45 7.09
C ASP A 1138 -42.17 -1.18 7.88
N LEU A 1139 -41.47 -0.90 8.98
CA LEU A 1139 -41.68 0.29 9.80
C LEU A 1139 -40.58 1.33 9.53
N ILE A 1140 -40.99 2.53 9.13
CA ILE A 1140 -40.08 3.67 8.96
C ILE A 1140 -40.20 4.53 10.21
N PRO A 1141 -39.14 4.66 11.03
CA PRO A 1141 -39.17 5.57 12.16
C PRO A 1141 -39.33 7.00 11.66
N ALA A 1142 -40.19 7.78 12.30
CA ALA A 1142 -40.20 9.21 12.06
C ALA A 1142 -38.90 9.78 12.64
N GLU A 1143 -38.09 10.43 11.80
CA GLU A 1143 -37.17 11.44 12.32
C GLU A 1143 -38.03 12.60 12.82
N SER A 1144 -38.58 12.52 14.02
CA SER A 1144 -39.35 13.62 14.60
C SER A 1144 -38.37 14.75 14.93
N PRO A 1145 -38.37 15.87 14.18
CA PRO A 1145 -37.53 17.01 14.52
C PRO A 1145 -37.90 17.53 15.92
N VAL A 1146 -39.16 17.38 16.30
CA VAL A 1146 -39.71 17.69 17.63
C VAL A 1146 -39.02 16.85 18.71
N SER A 1147 -38.85 15.53 18.53
CA SER A 1147 -38.14 14.71 19.52
C SER A 1147 -36.67 15.10 19.66
N LYS A 1148 -35.95 15.29 18.55
CA LYS A 1148 -34.55 15.74 18.57
C LYS A 1148 -34.38 17.12 19.25
N THR A 1149 -35.32 18.03 18.99
CA THR A 1149 -35.38 19.37 19.62
C THR A 1149 -35.66 19.25 21.12
N PHE A 1150 -36.56 18.36 21.52
CA PHE A 1150 -36.87 18.09 22.94
C PHE A 1150 -35.71 17.41 23.69
N ASP A 1151 -35.00 16.48 23.05
CA ASP A 1151 -33.81 15.85 23.64
C ASP A 1151 -32.69 16.86 23.85
N SER A 1152 -32.51 17.78 22.89
CA SER A 1152 -31.55 18.90 23.01
C SER A 1152 -31.93 19.82 24.18
N LEU A 1153 -33.21 20.20 24.27
CA LEU A 1153 -33.75 20.95 25.40
C LEU A 1153 -33.55 20.23 26.75
N SER A 1154 -33.88 18.93 26.81
CA SER A 1154 -33.75 18.12 28.03
C SER A 1154 -32.30 18.03 28.47
N ALA A 1155 -31.39 17.79 27.54
CA ALA A 1155 -29.95 17.80 27.81
C ALA A 1155 -29.49 19.15 28.36
N ALA A 1156 -29.92 20.26 27.76
CA ALA A 1156 -29.58 21.61 28.24
C ALA A 1156 -30.16 21.91 29.65
N LEU A 1157 -31.39 21.43 29.94
CA LEU A 1157 -32.00 21.51 31.28
C LEU A 1157 -31.18 20.70 32.32
N PHE A 1158 -30.79 19.47 31.98
CA PHE A 1158 -29.95 18.65 32.85
C PHE A 1158 -28.56 19.26 33.06
N GLU A 1159 -27.94 19.82 32.02
CA GLU A 1159 -26.65 20.52 32.12
C GLU A 1159 -26.75 21.73 33.05
N LYS A 1160 -27.74 22.60 32.85
CA LYS A 1160 -27.96 23.77 33.71
C LYS A 1160 -28.21 23.36 35.16
N SER A 1161 -29.01 22.31 35.39
CA SER A 1161 -29.30 21.79 36.72
C SER A 1161 -28.06 21.18 37.38
N ALA A 1162 -27.27 20.38 36.66
CA ALA A 1162 -26.06 19.75 37.18
C ALA A 1162 -24.97 20.78 37.50
N ILE A 1163 -24.75 21.78 36.63
CA ILE A 1163 -23.82 22.90 36.89
C ILE A 1163 -24.21 23.62 38.19
N SER A 1164 -25.51 23.85 38.41
CA SER A 1164 -26.03 24.46 39.63
C SER A 1164 -25.82 23.58 40.86
N ALA A 1165 -26.06 22.26 40.75
CA ALA A 1165 -25.90 21.30 41.85
C ALA A 1165 -24.48 21.27 42.43
N PHE A 1166 -23.47 21.38 41.56
CA PHE A 1166 -22.07 21.41 41.99
C PHE A 1166 -21.53 22.80 42.32
N THR A 1167 -22.36 23.85 42.24
CA THR A 1167 -21.91 25.24 42.37
C THR A 1167 -20.75 25.56 41.42
N CYS A 1168 -20.82 25.04 40.19
CA CYS A 1168 -19.89 25.35 39.11
C CYS A 1168 -20.26 26.70 38.47
N ALA A 1169 -19.36 27.27 37.67
CA ALA A 1169 -19.56 28.57 37.00
C ALA A 1169 -19.73 29.79 37.95
N THR A 1170 -19.05 29.79 39.09
CA THR A 1170 -18.98 30.93 40.04
C THR A 1170 -17.69 31.76 39.86
N ASP A 1171 -17.58 32.89 40.55
CA ASP A 1171 -16.34 33.67 40.59
C ASP A 1171 -15.16 32.80 41.07
N ASN A 1172 -14.03 32.84 40.35
CA ASN A 1172 -12.82 32.01 40.50
C ASN A 1172 -12.86 30.57 39.90
N ARG A 1173 -13.89 30.22 39.13
CA ARG A 1173 -13.94 28.98 38.34
C ARG A 1173 -13.52 29.20 36.88
N PRO A 1174 -13.21 28.15 36.10
CA PRO A 1174 -12.78 28.27 34.71
C PRO A 1174 -13.84 28.92 33.81
N PRO A 1175 -13.47 29.82 32.88
CA PRO A 1175 -14.41 30.49 31.98
C PRO A 1175 -15.23 29.52 31.10
N ALA A 1176 -14.72 28.31 30.87
CA ALA A 1176 -15.39 27.25 30.15
C ALA A 1176 -16.71 26.82 30.83
N GLU A 1177 -16.76 26.83 32.16
CA GLU A 1177 -17.97 26.47 32.92
C GLU A 1177 -19.06 27.53 32.74
N CYS A 1178 -18.70 28.82 32.83
CA CYS A 1178 -19.62 29.92 32.59
C CYS A 1178 -20.16 29.94 31.16
N LYS A 1179 -19.29 29.62 30.18
CA LYS A 1179 -19.69 29.49 28.78
C LYS A 1179 -20.66 28.33 28.58
N ALA A 1180 -20.44 27.19 29.21
CA ALA A 1180 -21.34 26.03 29.15
C ALA A 1180 -22.70 26.37 29.78
N LEU A 1181 -22.73 27.03 30.94
CA LEU A 1181 -23.98 27.48 31.57
C LEU A 1181 -24.77 28.48 30.70
N ALA A 1182 -24.07 29.44 30.10
CA ALA A 1182 -24.68 30.41 29.19
C ALA A 1182 -25.21 29.74 27.92
N SER A 1183 -24.45 28.78 27.36
CA SER A 1183 -24.86 27.99 26.19
C SER A 1183 -26.10 27.15 26.50
N ALA A 1184 -26.10 26.41 27.62
CA ALA A 1184 -27.25 25.62 28.05
C ALA A 1184 -28.49 26.51 28.28
N SER A 1185 -28.32 27.68 28.89
CA SER A 1185 -29.42 28.63 29.10
C SER A 1185 -29.99 29.17 27.77
N ALA A 1186 -29.13 29.58 26.84
CA ALA A 1186 -29.56 30.05 25.52
C ALA A 1186 -30.18 28.94 24.67
N GLU A 1187 -29.70 27.70 24.80
CA GLU A 1187 -30.25 26.53 24.15
C GLU A 1187 -31.64 26.17 24.71
N ILE A 1188 -31.83 26.25 26.03
CA ILE A 1188 -33.16 26.12 26.64
C ILE A 1188 -34.14 27.11 26.01
N ASP A 1189 -33.79 28.40 25.95
CA ASP A 1189 -34.68 29.42 25.37
C ASP A 1189 -34.96 29.16 23.87
N THR A 1190 -33.91 28.83 23.11
CA THR A 1190 -34.00 28.61 21.66
C THR A 1190 -34.81 27.38 21.30
N GLU A 1191 -34.53 26.24 21.95
CA GLU A 1191 -35.23 24.99 21.68
C GLU A 1191 -36.66 25.02 22.24
N THR A 1192 -36.92 25.76 23.33
CA THR A 1192 -38.29 26.02 23.82
C THR A 1192 -39.12 26.75 22.78
N GLU A 1193 -38.60 27.81 22.18
CA GLU A 1193 -39.33 28.55 21.14
C GLU A 1193 -39.50 27.74 19.85
N ARG A 1194 -38.51 26.92 19.48
CA ARG A 1194 -38.64 25.98 18.35
C ARG A 1194 -39.75 24.96 18.57
N LEU A 1195 -39.83 24.37 19.76
CA LEU A 1195 -40.90 23.44 20.12
C LEU A 1195 -42.26 24.15 20.20
N ALA A 1196 -42.30 25.33 20.82
CA ALA A 1196 -43.53 26.12 20.94
C ALA A 1196 -44.11 26.53 19.58
N ALA A 1197 -43.26 26.76 18.56
CA ALA A 1197 -43.69 27.06 17.19
C ALA A 1197 -44.31 25.86 16.46
N LEU A 1198 -44.04 24.64 16.92
CA LEU A 1198 -44.55 23.39 16.35
C LEU A 1198 -45.82 22.89 17.06
N LEU A 1199 -46.31 23.62 18.06
CA LEU A 1199 -47.45 23.25 18.89
C LEU A 1199 -48.59 24.27 18.81
N PRO A 1200 -49.86 23.84 18.96
CA PRO A 1200 -51.01 24.72 19.16
C PRO A 1200 -50.81 25.75 20.28
N THR A 1201 -51.49 26.90 20.17
CA THR A 1201 -51.34 28.04 21.10
C THR A 1201 -51.58 27.66 22.57
N ALA A 1202 -52.51 26.75 22.85
CA ALA A 1202 -52.79 26.30 24.22
C ALA A 1202 -51.64 25.45 24.81
N GLU A 1203 -51.09 24.53 24.03
CA GLU A 1203 -50.01 23.63 24.43
C GLU A 1203 -48.65 24.32 24.47
N SER A 1204 -48.40 25.29 23.58
CA SER A 1204 -47.20 26.12 23.63
C SER A 1204 -47.11 26.98 24.90
N VAL A 1205 -48.24 27.43 25.47
CA VAL A 1205 -48.27 28.13 26.76
C VAL A 1205 -47.95 27.18 27.91
N ILE A 1206 -48.49 25.96 27.89
CA ILE A 1206 -48.22 24.92 28.88
C ILE A 1206 -46.75 24.48 28.83
N LEU A 1207 -46.20 24.33 27.63
CA LEU A 1207 -44.79 24.01 27.39
C LEU A 1207 -43.87 25.05 28.04
N ARG A 1208 -44.07 26.35 27.73
CA ARG A 1208 -43.27 27.44 28.30
C ARG A 1208 -43.37 27.47 29.83
N GLN A 1209 -44.57 27.37 30.39
CA GLN A 1209 -44.77 27.36 31.84
C GLN A 1209 -44.06 26.18 32.54
N LYS A 1210 -44.13 24.97 31.96
CA LYS A 1210 -43.47 23.79 32.52
C LYS A 1210 -41.95 23.86 32.38
N ILE A 1211 -41.43 24.35 31.26
CA ILE A 1211 -39.98 24.53 31.07
C ILE A 1211 -39.44 25.61 32.00
N ASP A 1212 -40.14 26.74 32.15
CA ASP A 1212 -39.77 27.78 33.12
C ASP A 1212 -39.73 27.22 34.54
N SER A 1213 -40.70 26.38 34.91
CA SER A 1213 -40.72 25.68 36.20
C SER A 1213 -39.54 24.72 36.36
N LEU A 1214 -39.20 23.93 35.35
CA LEU A 1214 -38.07 22.97 35.39
C LEU A 1214 -36.71 23.70 35.38
N SER A 1215 -36.59 24.77 34.62
CA SER A 1215 -35.40 25.62 34.50
C SER A 1215 -35.13 26.44 35.77
N SER A 1216 -36.19 26.78 36.52
CA SER A 1216 -36.11 27.50 37.81
C SER A 1216 -36.04 26.59 39.04
N ALA A 1217 -36.22 25.27 38.87
CA ALA A 1217 -36.11 24.28 39.96
C ALA A 1217 -34.68 24.12 40.51
N GLY A 1218 -33.69 24.81 39.94
CA GLY A 1218 -32.31 24.80 40.42
C GLY A 1218 -31.66 23.40 40.25
N PRO A 1219 -30.97 22.88 41.28
CA PRO A 1219 -30.22 21.63 41.17
C PRO A 1219 -31.10 20.37 41.18
N GLU A 1220 -32.36 20.49 41.60
CA GLU A 1220 -33.21 19.33 41.95
C GLU A 1220 -33.47 18.41 40.76
N LEU A 1221 -33.61 18.92 39.53
CA LEU A 1221 -33.88 18.09 38.35
C LEU A 1221 -32.78 17.03 38.12
N SER A 1222 -31.51 17.43 38.19
CA SER A 1222 -30.36 16.52 38.03
C SER A 1222 -30.10 15.66 39.25
N VAL A 1223 -30.26 16.21 40.47
CA VAL A 1223 -30.12 15.47 41.74
C VAL A 1223 -31.12 14.32 41.80
N ASP A 1224 -32.38 14.60 41.46
CA ASP A 1224 -33.44 13.62 41.50
C ASP A 1224 -33.29 12.53 40.44
N TYR A 1225 -32.82 12.89 39.24
CA TYR A 1225 -32.47 11.91 38.22
C TYR A 1225 -31.42 10.92 38.73
N TRP A 1226 -30.37 11.41 39.38
CA TRP A 1226 -29.31 10.55 39.90
C TRP A 1226 -29.76 9.72 41.12
N ARG A 1227 -30.59 10.28 42.01
CA ARG A 1227 -31.27 9.49 43.06
C ARG A 1227 -32.05 8.32 42.48
N GLN A 1228 -32.78 8.55 41.38
CA GLN A 1228 -33.51 7.49 40.68
C GLN A 1228 -32.55 6.43 40.10
N MET A 1229 -31.41 6.83 39.51
CA MET A 1229 -30.39 5.91 39.00
C MET A 1229 -29.72 5.08 40.11
N HIS A 1230 -29.66 5.59 41.33
CA HIS A 1230 -29.18 4.85 42.50
C HIS A 1230 -30.27 4.05 43.24
N GLY A 1231 -31.54 4.12 42.79
CA GLY A 1231 -32.65 3.33 43.34
C GLY A 1231 -33.44 3.98 44.47
N ASP A 1232 -33.30 5.29 44.71
CA ASP A 1232 -33.95 6.03 45.80
C ASP A 1232 -35.42 6.44 45.49
N GLY A 1233 -36.03 5.89 44.44
CA GLY A 1233 -37.44 6.09 44.06
C GLY A 1233 -37.67 7.04 42.87
N PHE A 1234 -38.91 7.10 42.36
CA PHE A 1234 -39.29 7.96 41.23
C PHE A 1234 -39.48 9.42 41.67
N SER A 1235 -38.81 10.36 41.00
CA SER A 1235 -38.96 11.80 41.24
C SER A 1235 -40.13 12.41 40.47
N SER A 1236 -40.83 13.35 41.11
CA SER A 1236 -41.89 14.14 40.49
C SER A 1236 -41.39 15.02 39.33
N LEU A 1237 -40.14 15.53 39.38
CA LEU A 1237 -39.59 16.41 38.33
C LEU A 1237 -39.19 15.62 37.08
N VAL A 1238 -38.58 14.45 37.24
CA VAL A 1238 -38.23 13.55 36.12
C VAL A 1238 -39.50 13.02 35.45
N MET A 1239 -40.52 12.68 36.24
CA MET A 1239 -41.84 12.30 35.73
C MET A 1239 -42.54 13.46 35.01
N GLN A 1240 -42.40 14.70 35.49
CA GLN A 1240 -42.92 15.89 34.82
C GLN A 1240 -42.24 16.14 33.47
N LEU A 1241 -40.91 16.00 33.37
CA LEU A 1241 -40.17 16.14 32.12
C LEU A 1241 -40.55 15.04 31.11
N THR A 1242 -40.67 13.80 31.58
CA THR A 1242 -41.10 12.67 30.75
C THR A 1242 -42.53 12.86 30.26
N SER A 1243 -43.46 13.22 31.14
CA SER A 1243 -44.85 13.54 30.78
C SER A 1243 -44.92 14.71 29.79
N LEU A 1244 -44.09 15.75 29.96
CA LEU A 1244 -44.01 16.87 29.03
C LEU A 1244 -43.54 16.41 27.64
N LYS A 1245 -42.53 15.54 27.55
CA LYS A 1245 -42.08 14.97 26.27
C LYS A 1245 -43.23 14.27 25.54
N MET A 1246 -44.01 13.47 26.26
CA MET A 1246 -45.14 12.73 25.70
C MET A 1246 -46.25 13.65 25.20
N THR A 1247 -46.61 14.68 25.96
CA THR A 1247 -47.59 15.69 25.53
C THR A 1247 -47.13 16.44 24.29
N VAL A 1248 -45.84 16.82 24.21
CA VAL A 1248 -45.27 17.53 23.05
C VAL A 1248 -45.25 16.64 21.81
N LEU A 1249 -44.89 15.36 21.95
CA LEU A 1249 -44.90 14.41 20.84
C LEU A 1249 -46.31 14.10 20.34
N SER A 1250 -47.30 13.97 21.25
CA SER A 1250 -48.70 13.75 20.89
C SER A 1250 -49.28 14.95 20.13
N ALA A 1251 -49.11 16.15 20.64
CA ALA A 1251 -49.60 17.37 20.00
C ALA A 1251 -48.94 17.64 18.64
N ALA A 1252 -47.65 17.32 18.49
CA ALA A 1252 -46.97 17.40 17.20
C ALA A 1252 -47.49 16.35 16.19
N GLN A 1253 -47.87 15.17 16.66
CA GLN A 1253 -48.47 14.12 15.83
C GLN A 1253 -49.86 14.53 15.33
N ASP A 1254 -50.69 15.12 16.21
CA ASP A 1254 -52.03 15.61 15.84
C ASP A 1254 -51.96 16.75 14.80
N CYS A 1255 -50.97 17.65 14.90
CA CYS A 1255 -50.74 18.68 13.89
C CYS A 1255 -50.23 18.14 12.54
N ALA A 1256 -49.50 17.02 12.53
CA ALA A 1256 -49.04 16.37 11.30
C ALA A 1256 -50.19 15.66 10.57
N ASP A 1257 -51.13 15.07 11.30
CA ASP A 1257 -52.34 14.45 10.73
C ASP A 1257 -53.31 15.48 10.12
N GLU A 1258 -53.37 16.71 10.65
CA GLU A 1258 -54.14 17.81 10.04
C GLU A 1258 -53.53 18.33 8.72
N HIS A 1259 -52.21 18.18 8.50
CA HIS A 1259 -51.54 18.59 7.25
C HIS A 1259 -51.48 17.48 6.18
N CYS A 1260 -51.89 16.25 6.50
CA CYS A 1260 -51.98 15.15 5.52
C CYS A 1260 -53.25 15.14 4.67
N ILE A 1261 -54.18 16.09 4.86
CA ILE A 1261 -55.30 16.31 3.92
C ILE A 1261 -54.84 17.22 2.77
N SER A 1262 -53.92 16.76 1.92
CA SER A 1262 -53.82 17.14 0.48
C SER A 1262 -52.54 16.63 -0.19
N LEU A 1263 -52.52 15.36 -0.58
CA LEU A 1263 -51.75 14.94 -1.76
C LEU A 1263 -52.66 14.04 -2.62
N PRO A 1264 -52.99 14.43 -3.87
CA PRO A 1264 -53.76 13.58 -4.77
C PRO A 1264 -52.88 12.48 -5.37
N ASN A 1265 -53.39 11.23 -5.30
CA ASN A 1265 -53.02 9.98 -5.98
C ASN A 1265 -51.62 9.83 -6.60
#